data_AF-A0A9P3CWR6-F1
#
_entry.id   AF-A0A9P3CWR6-F1
#
_cell.length_a   1.000
_cell.length_b   1.000
_cell.length_c   1.000
_cell.angle_alpha   90.00
_cell.angle_beta   90.00
_cell.angle_gamma   90.00
#
_symmetry.space_group_name_H-M   'P 1'
#
loop_
_entity.id
_entity.type
_entity.pdbx_description
1 polymer ?
#
loop_
_entity_poly.entity_id
_entity_poly.type
_entity_poly.pdbx_seq_one_letter_code
_entity_poly.pdbx_strand_id
1 'polypeptide(L)'
;MRLLCVQSLTPRQFDEAKKPPPYAIASHRWCDSEVTLEDVESGRNTDSAGYKKVQGFAEYIKNKVPRIKWLWIDTCCIDKKNAVELSFSINSMFRWYRDAELCLAYLGDVKTVGDIDSFRRSVWFTRGWTLQELLAPQTVVFLTEQWEVIGNKGASSGKCLVTITGPVLEDQLAQITGIPREILHNYEASSRLDTSEKRRWMDGRITTREEDIYYAMLGILDLGLVVNYGEGRARAEQRLLAAIDAQRVDLSRLTVVRDAVFNSSAEERTSVCLEGTRSEILCGIQQWANAPNSKFIFWLCGKAGTGKSTISRTTAKRLDEPHMLEQKACLGASFFFKRGEQDRSNAKLFFATIVAQLADRIPAMRRPILAALDHDSFICSRGLQEQFEKLLLQPALSLDTASLPRQRLVIVIDALDECDRSTDIRLFLRLLAQVESESKLRLRVFLTSRPELPIQLGFRALDGSLHHDIVLEEVQADTIRRDIRAYFDATFFKIRGDRDDSVQLQHWPSESDLQALVDLAVPLFIFASTVCRFLSETKPRKRLQSILAQRHAAMSSHLARTYLPILNDLLEGKIQAERNELIQDFRNIVGPIILAADPLSISSLAALLCNQSQDVEEEDIRELLRHLHSVLEVPSNPHDPKHTQNSPNIVFDV
;
A
#
# COMPACT_ATOMS: atom_id res chain seq x y z
N MET A 1 4.48 26.54 22.02
CA MET A 1 3.32 26.38 22.92
C MET A 1 3.58 27.05 24.27
N ARG A 2 2.58 27.72 24.86
CA ARG A 2 2.64 28.29 26.23
C ARG A 2 1.94 27.36 27.22
N LEU A 3 2.47 27.21 28.42
CA LEU A 3 1.88 26.39 29.50
C LEU A 3 1.88 27.15 30.82
N LEU A 4 0.86 26.96 31.65
CA LEU A 4 0.80 27.47 33.01
C LEU A 4 1.52 26.51 33.97
N CYS A 5 2.32 27.06 34.88
CA CYS A 5 2.84 26.27 36.00
C CYS A 5 1.70 25.98 36.98
N VAL A 6 1.45 24.70 37.29
CA VAL A 6 0.38 24.27 38.20
C VAL A 6 0.54 24.86 39.62
N GLN A 7 1.77 25.20 40.03
CA GLN A 7 2.02 25.75 41.37
C GLN A 7 1.75 27.24 41.51
N SER A 8 2.15 28.02 40.51
CA SER A 8 2.12 29.50 40.55
C SER A 8 1.11 30.11 39.59
N LEU A 9 0.50 29.31 38.71
CA LEU A 9 -0.29 29.73 37.55
C LEU A 9 0.45 30.63 36.56
N THR A 10 1.75 30.85 36.71
CA THR A 10 2.50 31.73 35.79
C THR A 10 2.71 31.05 34.44
N PRO A 11 2.47 31.74 33.31
CA PRO A 11 2.69 31.19 31.97
C PRO A 11 4.19 31.08 31.65
N ARG A 12 4.55 30.06 30.88
CA ARG A 12 5.91 29.85 30.34
C ARG A 12 5.84 29.38 28.89
N GLN A 13 6.67 29.98 28.05
CA GLN A 13 6.80 29.58 26.64
C GLN A 13 7.74 28.38 26.49
N PHE A 14 7.33 27.42 25.66
CA PHE A 14 8.12 26.26 25.26
C PHE A 14 8.27 26.21 23.74
N ASP A 15 9.49 25.87 23.31
CA ASP A 15 9.87 25.66 21.91
C ASP A 15 9.26 24.35 21.39
N GLU A 16 8.58 24.42 20.25
CA GLU A 16 7.89 23.28 19.63
C GLU A 16 8.82 22.37 18.82
N ALA A 17 10.00 22.87 18.43
CA ALA A 17 11.02 22.01 17.84
C ALA A 17 11.56 20.97 18.86
N LYS A 18 11.24 21.16 20.15
CA LYS A 18 11.60 20.26 21.25
C LYS A 18 10.37 19.59 21.81
N LYS A 19 10.54 18.37 22.34
CA LYS A 19 9.46 17.68 23.03
C LYS A 19 9.02 18.50 24.25
N PRO A 20 7.73 18.92 24.36
CA PRO A 20 7.26 19.66 25.51
C PRO A 20 7.34 18.81 26.79
N PRO A 21 7.45 19.43 27.98
CA PRO A 21 7.37 18.70 29.23
C PRO A 21 5.97 18.09 29.40
N PRO A 22 5.80 17.02 30.20
CA PRO A 22 4.48 16.45 30.48
C PRO A 22 3.49 17.50 31.00
N TYR A 23 2.30 17.57 30.40
CA TYR A 23 1.27 18.55 30.70
C TYR A 23 -0.11 17.92 30.64
N ALA A 24 -1.05 18.53 31.38
CA ALA A 24 -2.47 18.24 31.29
C ALA A 24 -3.19 19.38 30.55
N ILE A 25 -4.35 19.08 30.00
CA ILE A 25 -5.21 20.07 29.36
C ILE A 25 -6.51 20.22 30.14
N ALA A 26 -6.96 21.46 30.31
CA ALA A 26 -8.30 21.76 30.81
C ALA A 26 -9.29 21.91 29.64
N SER A 27 -10.29 21.04 29.61
CA SER A 27 -11.45 21.13 28.74
C SER A 27 -12.66 21.56 29.57
N HIS A 28 -13.29 22.68 29.22
CA HIS A 28 -14.41 23.21 30.00
C HIS A 28 -15.36 24.08 29.17
N ARG A 29 -16.57 24.30 29.70
CA ARG A 29 -17.48 25.32 29.17
C ARG A 29 -17.14 26.71 29.70
N TRP A 30 -17.23 27.70 28.82
CA TRP A 30 -17.09 29.12 29.10
C TRP A 30 -18.07 29.57 30.20
N CYS A 31 -17.56 30.30 31.19
CA CYS A 31 -18.38 31.07 32.13
C CYS A 31 -18.46 32.52 31.62
N ASP A 32 -19.40 33.32 32.13
CA ASP A 32 -19.62 34.71 31.67
C ASP A 32 -18.39 35.63 31.85
N SER A 33 -17.38 35.20 32.63
CA SER A 33 -16.06 35.83 32.75
C SER A 33 -14.95 34.81 32.47
N GLU A 34 -14.36 34.86 31.28
CA GLU A 34 -13.18 34.05 30.94
C GLU A 34 -11.89 34.71 31.42
N VAL A 35 -10.92 33.87 31.79
CA VAL A 35 -9.56 34.32 32.12
C VAL A 35 -8.80 34.51 30.83
N THR A 36 -8.22 35.69 30.65
CA THR A 36 -7.31 35.97 29.55
C THR A 36 -5.87 35.68 29.96
N LEU A 37 -4.99 35.54 28.97
CA LEU A 37 -3.54 35.47 29.20
C LEU A 37 -3.04 36.68 30.02
N GLU A 38 -3.54 37.88 29.73
CA GLU A 38 -3.17 39.11 30.44
C GLU A 38 -3.55 39.05 31.93
N ASP A 39 -4.71 38.47 32.26
CA ASP A 39 -5.14 38.30 33.66
C ASP A 39 -4.16 37.42 34.44
N VAL A 40 -3.66 36.35 33.82
CA VAL A 40 -2.71 35.43 34.44
C VAL A 40 -1.30 36.02 34.52
N GLU A 41 -0.85 36.73 33.49
CA GLU A 41 0.46 37.41 33.48
C GLU A 41 0.53 38.55 34.50
N SER A 42 -0.56 39.31 34.66
CA SER A 42 -0.63 40.46 35.55
C SER A 42 -1.21 40.17 36.94
N GLY A 43 -1.67 38.94 37.19
CA GLY A 43 -2.29 38.54 38.45
C GLY A 43 -3.56 39.33 38.80
N ARG A 44 -4.38 39.67 37.79
CA ARG A 44 -5.62 40.46 37.94
C ARG A 44 -6.86 39.57 37.77
N ASN A 45 -8.02 40.09 38.18
CA ASN A 45 -9.32 39.41 38.07
C ASN A 45 -9.37 38.00 38.72
N THR A 46 -8.59 37.81 39.79
CA THR A 46 -8.42 36.52 40.48
C THR A 46 -9.70 36.01 41.14
N ASP A 47 -10.64 36.89 41.45
CA ASP A 47 -11.92 36.54 42.08
C ASP A 47 -12.99 36.10 41.06
N SER A 48 -12.73 36.25 39.76
CA SER A 48 -13.66 35.88 38.70
C SER A 48 -13.93 34.37 38.69
N ALA A 49 -15.13 33.99 38.22
CA ALA A 49 -15.51 32.58 38.11
C ALA A 49 -14.57 31.79 37.19
N GLY A 50 -14.10 32.42 36.09
CA GLY A 50 -13.09 31.84 35.22
C GLY A 50 -11.78 31.56 35.95
N TYR A 51 -11.27 32.53 36.75
CA TYR A 51 -9.98 32.37 37.42
C TYR A 51 -10.02 31.30 38.49
N LYS A 52 -11.12 31.22 39.24
CA LYS A 52 -11.38 30.13 40.20
C LYS A 52 -11.43 28.76 39.53
N LYS A 53 -11.91 28.67 38.29
CA LYS A 53 -11.89 27.41 37.52
C LYS A 53 -10.46 27.01 37.12
N VAL A 54 -9.64 27.97 36.68
CA VAL A 54 -8.21 27.73 36.41
C VAL A 54 -7.48 27.25 37.67
N GLN A 55 -7.75 27.89 38.81
CA GLN A 55 -7.25 27.44 40.12
C GLN A 55 -7.71 26.02 40.45
N GLY A 56 -9.00 25.71 40.23
CA GLY A 56 -9.54 24.37 40.45
C GLY A 56 -8.86 23.29 39.62
N PHE A 57 -8.59 23.56 38.32
CA PHE A 57 -7.83 22.63 37.48
C PHE A 57 -6.41 22.41 38.00
N ALA A 58 -5.71 23.49 38.37
CA ALA A 58 -4.38 23.40 38.92
C ALA A 58 -4.35 22.66 40.27
N GLU A 59 -5.30 22.94 41.15
CA GLU A 59 -5.43 22.26 42.44
C GLU A 59 -5.74 20.77 42.26
N TYR A 60 -6.63 20.43 41.32
CA TYR A 60 -6.93 19.05 40.98
C TYR A 60 -5.68 18.30 40.48
N ILE A 61 -4.93 18.89 39.56
CA ILE A 61 -3.68 18.32 39.04
C ILE A 61 -2.64 18.18 40.16
N LYS A 62 -2.46 19.21 40.99
CA LYS A 62 -1.51 19.21 42.10
C LYS A 62 -1.80 18.09 43.10
N ASN A 63 -3.08 17.89 43.43
CA ASN A 63 -3.50 16.94 44.46
C ASN A 63 -3.58 15.51 43.94
N LYS A 64 -3.96 15.33 42.67
CA LYS A 64 -4.27 14.01 42.12
C LYS A 64 -3.23 13.50 41.13
N VAL A 65 -2.52 14.38 40.42
CA VAL A 65 -1.49 14.04 39.41
C VAL A 65 -0.17 14.81 39.66
N PRO A 66 0.50 14.63 40.81
CA PRO A 66 1.65 15.45 41.20
C PRO A 66 2.87 15.40 40.26
N ARG A 67 2.91 14.44 39.32
CA ARG A 67 3.94 14.33 38.28
C ARG A 67 3.77 15.35 37.15
N ILE A 68 2.55 15.84 36.93
CA ILE A 68 2.26 16.87 35.93
C ILE A 68 2.42 18.24 36.59
N LYS A 69 3.34 19.05 36.04
CA LYS A 69 3.65 20.40 36.56
C LYS A 69 3.10 21.51 35.68
N TRP A 70 2.54 21.15 34.54
CA TRP A 70 2.14 22.08 33.49
C TRP A 70 0.69 21.85 33.08
N LEU A 71 -0.02 22.94 32.89
CA LEU A 71 -1.42 22.98 32.49
C LEU A 71 -1.56 23.84 31.25
N TRP A 72 -2.31 23.35 30.27
CA TRP A 72 -2.67 24.11 29.08
C TRP A 72 -4.17 24.40 29.07
N ILE A 73 -4.53 25.64 28.78
CA ILE A 73 -5.91 26.14 28.67
C ILE A 73 -5.94 27.17 27.54
N ASP A 74 -6.80 26.98 26.55
CA ASP A 74 -6.87 27.83 25.35
C ASP A 74 -7.10 29.32 25.66
N THR A 75 -7.88 29.63 26.70
CA THR A 75 -8.25 31.00 27.09
C THR A 75 -7.08 31.83 27.62
N CYS A 76 -6.11 31.19 28.28
CA CYS A 76 -5.00 31.87 28.96
C CYS A 76 -3.60 31.32 28.63
N CYS A 77 -3.48 30.37 27.70
CA CYS A 77 -2.21 29.93 27.11
C CYS A 77 -2.01 30.40 25.67
N ILE A 78 -3.02 31.03 25.06
CA ILE A 78 -2.95 31.59 23.71
C ILE A 78 -3.12 33.10 23.81
N ASP A 79 -2.19 33.86 23.21
CA ASP A 79 -2.43 35.29 23.00
C ASP A 79 -3.46 35.49 21.87
N LYS A 80 -4.74 35.57 22.25
CA LYS A 80 -5.85 35.81 21.32
C LYS A 80 -5.80 37.21 20.66
N LYS A 81 -5.00 38.16 21.17
CA LYS A 81 -4.82 39.48 20.55
C LYS A 81 -3.80 39.45 19.41
N ASN A 82 -2.91 38.46 19.41
CA ASN A 82 -1.94 38.24 18.34
C ASN A 82 -2.52 37.28 17.28
N ALA A 83 -2.97 37.82 16.15
CA ALA A 83 -3.59 37.03 15.07
C ALA A 83 -2.67 35.93 14.51
N VAL A 84 -1.35 36.16 14.49
CA VAL A 84 -0.37 35.17 14.02
C VAL A 84 -0.30 34.00 15.01
N GLU A 85 -0.19 34.29 16.30
CA GLU A 85 -0.18 33.26 17.35
C GLU A 85 -1.51 32.52 17.42
N LEU A 86 -2.64 33.22 17.30
CA LEU A 86 -3.96 32.63 17.30
C LEU A 86 -4.15 31.66 16.14
N SER A 87 -3.81 32.08 14.91
CA SER A 87 -3.89 31.22 13.74
C SER A 87 -2.95 30.01 13.89
N PHE A 88 -1.72 30.22 14.34
CA PHE A 88 -0.78 29.13 14.58
C PHE A 88 -1.31 28.13 15.63
N SER A 89 -1.89 28.64 16.72
CA SER A 89 -2.42 27.84 17.81
C SER A 89 -3.59 26.98 17.35
N ILE A 90 -4.56 27.54 16.62
CA ILE A 90 -5.71 26.81 16.10
C ILE A 90 -5.29 25.62 15.20
N ASN A 91 -4.27 25.82 14.36
CA ASN A 91 -3.74 24.76 13.50
C ASN A 91 -2.94 23.70 14.28
N SER A 92 -2.53 23.99 15.52
CA SER A 92 -1.67 23.12 16.35
C SER A 92 -2.43 22.45 17.49
N MET A 93 -3.61 22.95 17.87
CA MET A 93 -4.38 22.51 19.04
C MET A 93 -4.64 21.01 19.06
N PHE A 94 -5.06 20.40 17.94
CA PHE A 94 -5.31 18.96 17.90
C PHE A 94 -4.07 18.13 18.25
N ARG A 95 -2.89 18.56 17.77
CA ARG A 95 -1.61 17.95 18.13
C ARG A 95 -1.33 18.13 19.62
N TRP A 96 -1.54 19.34 20.16
CA TRP A 96 -1.36 19.59 21.59
C TRP A 96 -2.32 18.76 22.45
N TYR A 97 -3.57 18.57 22.03
CA TYR A 97 -4.51 17.67 22.69
C TYR A 97 -4.03 16.22 22.68
N ARG A 98 -3.55 15.75 21.53
CA ARG A 98 -3.05 14.38 21.35
C ARG A 98 -1.82 14.09 22.19
N ASP A 99 -0.90 15.04 22.29
CA ASP A 99 0.40 14.86 22.92
C ASP A 99 0.37 15.12 24.45
N ALA A 100 -0.78 15.56 24.99
CA ALA A 100 -0.99 15.71 26.43
C ALA A 100 -1.08 14.37 27.17
N GLU A 101 -0.66 14.35 28.42
CA GLU A 101 -0.75 13.14 29.27
C GLU A 101 -2.21 12.80 29.61
N LEU A 102 -3.05 13.82 29.78
CA LEU A 102 -4.48 13.68 30.00
C LEU A 102 -5.23 15.00 29.72
N CYS A 103 -6.49 14.87 29.36
CA CYS A 103 -7.44 15.96 29.25
C CYS A 103 -8.46 15.86 30.40
N LEU A 104 -8.63 16.93 31.18
CA LEU A 104 -9.64 17.04 32.23
C LEU A 104 -10.86 17.77 31.66
N ALA A 105 -11.95 17.05 31.44
CA ALA A 105 -13.22 17.63 30.99
C ALA A 105 -14.08 17.98 32.22
N TYR A 106 -14.20 19.26 32.54
CA TYR A 106 -15.04 19.76 33.65
C TYR A 106 -16.45 20.08 33.17
N LEU A 107 -17.44 19.35 33.70
CA LEU A 107 -18.85 19.44 33.34
C LEU A 107 -19.62 20.13 34.47
N GLY A 108 -19.66 21.47 34.43
CA GLY A 108 -20.34 22.28 35.44
C GLY A 108 -21.87 22.12 35.48
N ASP A 109 -22.46 21.43 34.51
CA ASP A 109 -23.88 21.09 34.45
C ASP A 109 -24.21 19.67 34.98
N VAL A 110 -23.20 18.94 35.47
CA VAL A 110 -23.35 17.63 36.11
C VAL A 110 -22.98 17.75 37.60
N LYS A 111 -23.98 17.61 38.48
CA LYS A 111 -23.84 17.91 39.92
C LYS A 111 -23.35 16.75 40.79
N THR A 112 -23.53 15.50 40.36
CA THR A 112 -23.18 14.34 41.20
C THR A 112 -22.76 13.18 40.31
N VAL A 113 -21.82 12.38 40.79
CA VAL A 113 -21.49 11.09 40.15
C VAL A 113 -22.73 10.19 40.11
N GLY A 114 -22.95 9.52 38.98
CA GLY A 114 -24.09 8.61 38.78
C GLY A 114 -25.32 9.25 38.12
N ASP A 115 -25.35 10.58 37.96
CA ASP A 115 -26.36 11.26 37.13
C ASP A 115 -26.02 11.11 35.63
N ILE A 116 -26.27 9.90 35.11
CA ILE A 116 -25.99 9.52 33.72
C ILE A 116 -26.81 10.38 32.75
N ASP A 117 -27.99 10.81 33.15
CA ASP A 117 -28.89 11.60 32.31
C ASP A 117 -28.38 13.03 32.12
N SER A 118 -27.91 13.68 33.19
CA SER A 118 -27.25 14.99 33.08
C SER A 118 -25.92 14.89 32.35
N PHE A 119 -25.15 13.81 32.54
CA PHE A 119 -23.94 13.56 31.75
C PHE A 119 -24.26 13.47 30.25
N ARG A 120 -25.22 12.64 29.85
CA ARG A 120 -25.65 12.47 28.44
C ARG A 120 -26.14 13.76 27.80
N ARG A 121 -26.79 14.64 28.57
CA ARG A 121 -27.31 15.92 28.11
C ARG A 121 -26.37 17.10 28.35
N SER A 122 -25.15 16.85 28.80
CA SER A 122 -24.21 17.93 29.11
C SER A 122 -23.93 18.76 27.87
N VAL A 123 -23.96 20.08 28.04
CA VAL A 123 -23.65 21.07 26.99
C VAL A 123 -22.22 20.89 26.47
N TRP A 124 -21.35 20.20 27.22
CA TRP A 124 -20.02 19.84 26.75
C TRP A 124 -20.04 19.06 25.43
N PHE A 125 -21.01 18.15 25.24
CA PHE A 125 -21.12 17.34 24.02
C PHE A 125 -21.66 18.13 22.82
N THR A 126 -22.29 19.28 23.04
CA THR A 126 -22.89 20.10 21.99
C THR A 126 -21.97 21.23 21.51
N ARG A 127 -20.73 21.34 22.01
CA ARG A 127 -19.80 22.42 21.64
C ARG A 127 -18.88 22.00 20.50
N GLY A 128 -18.57 22.89 19.56
CA GLY A 128 -17.68 22.56 18.44
C GLY A 128 -16.28 22.12 18.88
N TRP A 129 -15.57 22.97 19.64
CA TRP A 129 -14.18 22.74 20.05
C TRP A 129 -13.95 21.50 20.92
N THR A 130 -14.94 21.11 21.73
CA THR A 130 -14.86 19.92 22.59
C THR A 130 -14.76 18.62 21.79
N LEU A 131 -15.07 18.64 20.49
CA LEU A 131 -14.87 17.49 19.61
C LEU A 131 -13.38 17.12 19.51
N GLN A 132 -12.50 18.11 19.32
CA GLN A 132 -11.06 17.86 19.30
C GLN A 132 -10.56 17.41 20.66
N GLU A 133 -11.08 18.02 21.74
CA GLU A 133 -10.75 17.68 23.13
C GLU A 133 -11.19 16.26 23.51
N LEU A 134 -12.22 15.72 22.84
CA LEU A 134 -12.66 14.33 22.96
C LEU A 134 -11.79 13.38 22.15
N LEU A 135 -11.53 13.73 20.88
CA LEU A 135 -10.94 12.82 19.91
C LEU A 135 -9.43 12.69 20.06
N ALA A 136 -8.72 13.81 20.16
CA ALA A 136 -7.26 13.84 20.08
C ALA A 136 -6.57 13.20 21.30
N PRO A 137 -6.94 13.50 22.57
CA PRO A 137 -6.23 12.95 23.71
C PRO A 137 -6.42 11.44 23.83
N GLN A 138 -5.34 10.74 24.21
CA GLN A 138 -5.41 9.31 24.52
C GLN A 138 -6.23 9.03 25.79
N THR A 139 -6.28 9.98 26.72
CA THR A 139 -7.06 9.86 27.96
C THR A 139 -7.84 11.15 28.24
N VAL A 140 -9.14 11.02 28.45
CA VAL A 140 -10.02 12.11 28.89
C VAL A 140 -10.70 11.68 30.19
N VAL A 141 -10.59 12.50 31.23
CA VAL A 141 -11.25 12.28 32.53
C VAL A 141 -12.39 13.28 32.66
N PHE A 142 -13.61 12.77 32.85
CA PHE A 142 -14.81 13.59 32.99
C PHE A 142 -15.08 13.87 34.46
N LEU A 143 -15.27 15.15 34.81
CA LEU A 143 -15.44 15.64 36.17
C LEU A 143 -16.77 16.36 36.33
N THR A 144 -17.41 16.17 37.49
CA THR A 144 -18.60 16.93 37.90
C THR A 144 -18.26 18.39 38.26
N GLU A 145 -19.28 19.21 38.54
CA GLU A 145 -19.14 20.55 39.12
C GLU A 145 -18.33 20.55 40.43
N GLN A 146 -18.37 19.45 41.18
CA GLN A 146 -17.71 19.24 42.47
C GLN A 146 -16.33 18.56 42.33
N TRP A 147 -15.80 18.48 41.10
CA TRP A 147 -14.51 17.85 40.78
C TRP A 147 -14.45 16.35 41.09
N GLU A 148 -15.60 15.67 41.06
CA GLU A 148 -15.67 14.21 41.24
C GLU A 148 -15.57 13.50 39.90
N VAL A 149 -14.90 12.34 39.87
CA VAL A 149 -14.68 11.57 38.64
C VAL A 149 -15.96 10.84 38.22
N ILE A 150 -16.49 11.19 37.05
CA ILE A 150 -17.62 10.51 36.40
C ILE A 150 -17.13 9.22 35.73
N GLY A 151 -16.02 9.30 35.01
CA GLY A 151 -15.44 8.21 34.23
C GLY A 151 -14.39 8.70 33.24
N ASN A 152 -13.94 7.84 32.34
CA ASN A 152 -12.87 8.17 31.39
C ASN A 152 -13.04 7.56 29.99
N LYS A 153 -12.39 8.20 29.03
CA LYS A 153 -12.10 7.67 27.68
C LYS A 153 -10.65 7.15 27.63
N GLY A 154 -10.40 6.06 26.90
CA GLY A 154 -9.07 5.49 26.66
C GLY A 154 -8.62 4.52 27.76
N ALA A 155 -7.80 3.52 27.40
CA ALA A 155 -7.38 2.47 28.32
C ALA A 155 -6.32 2.94 29.34
N SER A 156 -6.43 2.43 30.56
CA SER A 156 -5.37 2.34 31.59
C SER A 156 -4.14 1.50 31.15
N SER A 157 -3.86 1.43 29.85
CA SER A 157 -2.85 0.55 29.26
C SER A 157 -1.43 1.05 29.53
N GLY A 158 -0.91 0.72 30.70
CA GLY A 158 0.53 0.65 31.05
C GLY A 158 1.35 1.94 31.05
N LYS A 159 0.93 3.02 30.38
CA LYS A 159 1.57 4.35 30.39
C LYS A 159 0.77 5.39 31.18
N CYS A 160 -0.53 5.18 31.37
CA CYS A 160 -1.33 6.02 32.25
C CYS A 160 -0.97 5.70 33.71
N LEU A 161 -0.05 6.47 34.27
CA LEU A 161 0.41 6.39 35.66
C LEU A 161 -0.59 6.98 36.67
N VAL A 162 -1.86 7.14 36.28
CA VAL A 162 -2.82 8.01 36.96
C VAL A 162 -3.95 7.20 37.59
N THR A 163 -3.99 7.18 38.93
CA THR A 163 -4.97 6.47 39.79
C THR A 163 -6.35 7.16 39.83
N ILE A 164 -6.67 8.04 38.88
CA ILE A 164 -7.86 8.91 38.91
C ILE A 164 -8.87 8.55 37.81
N THR A 165 -8.78 7.34 37.26
CA THR A 165 -9.73 6.85 36.27
C THR A 165 -10.99 6.33 36.95
N GLY A 166 -12.14 6.64 36.36
CA GLY A 166 -13.44 6.09 36.77
C GLY A 166 -13.82 4.90 35.87
N PRO A 167 -15.12 4.56 35.73
CA PRO A 167 -15.55 3.59 34.73
C PRO A 167 -15.18 4.06 33.31
N VAL A 168 -14.84 3.12 32.44
CA VAL A 168 -14.60 3.40 31.02
C VAL A 168 -15.93 3.75 30.36
N LEU A 169 -15.99 4.93 29.74
CA LEU A 169 -17.21 5.50 29.18
C LEU A 169 -17.33 5.36 27.66
N GLU A 170 -16.42 4.65 26.99
CA GLU A 170 -16.36 4.62 25.50
C GLU A 170 -17.68 4.19 24.85
N ASP A 171 -18.38 3.20 25.41
CA ASP A 171 -19.68 2.75 24.88
C ASP A 171 -20.78 3.82 25.06
N GLN A 172 -20.79 4.52 26.21
CA GLN A 172 -21.73 5.62 26.44
C GLN A 172 -21.39 6.84 25.58
N LEU A 173 -20.10 7.15 25.42
CA LEU A 173 -19.62 8.22 24.55
C LEU A 173 -20.01 7.94 23.09
N ALA A 174 -19.85 6.70 22.62
CA ALA A 174 -20.28 6.30 21.28
C ALA A 174 -21.78 6.50 21.07
N GLN A 175 -22.61 6.18 22.08
CA GLN A 175 -24.05 6.44 22.04
C GLN A 175 -24.39 7.93 22.00
N ILE A 176 -23.67 8.76 22.77
CA ILE A 176 -23.93 10.21 22.85
C ILE A 176 -23.49 10.91 21.56
N THR A 177 -22.31 10.57 21.03
CA THR A 177 -21.69 11.34 19.93
C THR A 177 -21.88 10.71 18.56
N GLY A 178 -22.34 9.46 18.47
CA GLY A 178 -22.40 8.70 17.21
C GLY A 178 -21.03 8.34 16.64
N ILE A 179 -19.96 8.47 17.43
CA ILE A 179 -18.59 8.18 17.00
C ILE A 179 -18.26 6.72 17.35
N PRO A 180 -17.75 5.91 16.41
CA PRO A 180 -17.38 4.53 16.68
C PRO A 180 -16.42 4.40 17.87
N ARG A 181 -16.64 3.36 18.69
CA ARG A 181 -15.82 3.08 19.88
C ARG A 181 -14.32 3.01 19.57
N GLU A 182 -13.98 2.39 18.46
CA GLU A 182 -12.59 2.22 17.99
C GLU A 182 -11.88 3.57 17.80
N ILE A 183 -12.61 4.58 17.32
CA ILE A 183 -12.10 5.94 17.07
C ILE A 183 -12.02 6.73 18.37
N LEU A 184 -12.99 6.57 19.27
CA LEU A 184 -12.94 7.17 20.60
C LEU A 184 -11.76 6.62 21.40
N HIS A 185 -11.48 5.33 21.27
CA HIS A 185 -10.34 4.65 21.88
C HIS A 185 -9.02 5.17 21.31
N ASN A 186 -8.89 5.19 19.98
CA ASN A 186 -7.73 5.70 19.29
C ASN A 186 -8.13 6.39 17.98
N TYR A 187 -7.91 7.70 17.91
CA TYR A 187 -8.28 8.51 16.76
C TYR A 187 -7.65 8.04 15.43
N GLU A 188 -6.49 7.37 15.48
CA GLU A 188 -5.82 6.81 14.29
C GLU A 188 -6.67 5.77 13.54
N ALA A 189 -7.64 5.13 14.22
CA ALA A 189 -8.61 4.23 13.58
C ALA A 189 -9.50 4.96 12.54
N SER A 190 -9.58 6.29 12.59
CA SER A 190 -10.32 7.10 11.63
C SER A 190 -9.62 7.28 10.28
N SER A 191 -8.41 6.74 10.09
CA SER A 191 -7.61 6.89 8.85
C SER A 191 -8.29 6.31 7.60
N ARG A 192 -9.23 5.37 7.79
CA ARG A 192 -10.02 4.76 6.71
C ARG A 192 -11.30 5.50 6.38
N LEU A 193 -11.73 6.42 7.25
CA LEU A 193 -12.95 7.18 7.03
C LEU A 193 -12.70 8.35 6.11
N ASP A 194 -13.66 8.61 5.24
CA ASP A 194 -13.57 9.78 4.38
C ASP A 194 -13.81 11.08 5.17
N THR A 195 -13.43 12.20 4.57
CA THR A 195 -13.62 13.55 5.17
C THR A 195 -15.09 13.84 5.46
N SER A 196 -16.02 13.34 4.63
CA SER A 196 -17.46 13.57 4.82
C SER A 196 -17.98 12.85 6.07
N GLU A 197 -17.48 11.66 6.36
CA GLU A 197 -17.81 10.91 7.57
C GLU A 197 -17.30 11.61 8.82
N LYS A 198 -16.05 12.10 8.79
CA LYS A 198 -15.48 12.88 9.90
C LYS A 198 -16.23 14.20 10.12
N ARG A 199 -16.77 14.81 9.06
CA ARG A 199 -17.59 16.04 9.15
C ARG A 199 -18.89 15.82 9.91
N ARG A 200 -19.52 14.65 9.79
CA ARG A 200 -20.77 14.34 10.49
C ARG A 200 -20.65 14.42 12.01
N TRP A 201 -19.44 14.29 12.57
CA TRP A 201 -19.23 14.43 14.03
C TRP A 201 -19.41 15.86 14.55
N MET A 202 -19.43 16.84 13.65
CA MET A 202 -19.77 18.23 13.96
C MET A 202 -21.27 18.51 13.88
N ASP A 203 -22.08 17.59 13.37
CA ASP A 203 -23.52 17.76 13.25
C ASP A 203 -24.14 17.92 14.65
N GLY A 204 -25.02 18.91 14.79
CA GLY A 204 -25.67 19.23 16.08
C GLY A 204 -24.77 19.99 17.08
N ARG A 205 -23.50 20.26 16.75
CA ARG A 205 -22.63 21.09 17.59
C ARG A 205 -22.81 22.59 17.30
N ILE A 206 -22.55 23.39 18.33
CA ILE A 206 -22.75 24.84 18.36
C ILE A 206 -21.43 25.52 18.70
N THR A 207 -21.15 26.63 18.03
CA THR A 207 -19.97 27.47 18.26
C THR A 207 -20.37 28.92 18.54
N THR A 208 -19.52 29.63 19.29
CA THR A 208 -19.78 31.05 19.61
C THR A 208 -19.53 31.94 18.39
N ARG A 209 -18.43 31.71 17.67
CA ARG A 209 -18.18 32.32 16.36
C ARG A 209 -18.64 31.35 15.28
N GLU A 210 -19.26 31.86 14.22
CA GLU A 210 -19.83 31.00 13.20
C GLU A 210 -18.78 30.26 12.38
N GLU A 211 -17.57 30.80 12.25
CA GLU A 211 -16.45 30.18 11.52
C GLU A 211 -15.82 29.02 12.29
N ASP A 212 -15.96 29.01 13.62
CA ASP A 212 -15.38 27.98 14.49
C ASP A 212 -15.97 26.59 14.21
N ILE A 213 -17.17 26.51 13.61
CA ILE A 213 -17.73 25.22 13.20
C ILE A 213 -16.83 24.51 12.18
N TYR A 214 -16.02 25.26 11.43
CA TYR A 214 -15.03 24.74 10.48
C TYR A 214 -13.61 24.75 11.04
N TYR A 215 -13.22 25.78 11.79
CA TYR A 215 -11.87 25.82 12.38
C TYR A 215 -11.65 24.74 13.43
N ALA A 216 -12.68 24.36 14.20
CA ALA A 216 -12.65 23.22 15.11
C ALA A 216 -12.53 21.87 14.38
N MET A 217 -12.56 21.84 13.05
CA MET A 217 -12.36 20.62 12.25
C MET A 217 -10.92 20.46 11.74
N LEU A 218 -10.11 21.52 11.74
CA LEU A 218 -8.83 21.52 11.03
C LEU A 218 -7.94 20.35 11.43
N GLY A 219 -7.71 20.16 12.72
CA GLY A 219 -6.90 19.03 13.19
C GLY A 219 -7.56 17.66 13.03
N ILE A 220 -8.89 17.57 13.01
CA ILE A 220 -9.64 16.32 12.72
C ILE A 220 -9.51 15.95 11.24
N LEU A 221 -9.30 16.92 10.36
CA LEU A 221 -9.13 16.67 8.93
C LEU A 221 -7.65 16.73 8.50
N ASP A 222 -6.73 16.90 9.45
CA ASP A 222 -5.30 17.12 9.22
C ASP A 222 -5.03 18.29 8.24
N LEU A 223 -5.83 19.35 8.34
CA LEU A 223 -5.78 20.53 7.49
C LEU A 223 -5.10 21.70 8.20
N GLY A 224 -4.44 22.54 7.39
CA GLY A 224 -3.90 23.82 7.82
C GLY A 224 -4.56 24.99 7.07
N LEU A 225 -5.12 25.96 7.79
CA LEU A 225 -5.72 27.17 7.21
C LEU A 225 -5.35 28.43 8.01
N VAL A 226 -5.16 29.55 7.29
CA VAL A 226 -5.09 30.88 7.93
C VAL A 226 -6.47 31.22 8.48
N VAL A 227 -6.56 31.44 9.80
CA VAL A 227 -7.80 31.74 10.50
C VAL A 227 -8.17 33.21 10.32
N ASN A 228 -9.35 33.48 9.77
CA ASN A 228 -9.84 34.82 9.44
C ASN A 228 -11.22 35.06 10.08
N TYR A 229 -11.22 35.47 11.35
CA TYR A 229 -12.48 35.82 12.01
C TYR A 229 -13.13 37.07 11.41
N GLY A 230 -14.43 37.00 11.17
CA GLY A 230 -15.20 38.01 10.43
C GLY A 230 -15.33 37.70 8.94
N GLU A 231 -14.76 36.59 8.44
CA GLU A 231 -14.93 36.17 7.05
C GLU A 231 -16.32 35.59 6.77
N GLY A 232 -17.01 35.17 7.82
CA GLY A 232 -18.35 34.64 7.80
C GLY A 232 -18.44 33.15 7.46
N ARG A 233 -19.55 32.52 7.88
CA ARG A 233 -19.74 31.06 7.81
C ARG A 233 -19.52 30.50 6.40
N ALA A 234 -20.17 31.08 5.39
CA ALA A 234 -20.11 30.58 4.02
C ALA A 234 -18.70 30.61 3.42
N ARG A 235 -17.89 31.63 3.74
CA ARG A 235 -16.53 31.76 3.23
C ARG A 235 -15.57 30.81 3.96
N ALA A 236 -15.72 30.68 5.29
CA ALA A 236 -14.96 29.70 6.07
C ALA A 236 -15.24 28.27 5.56
N GLU A 237 -16.50 27.94 5.24
CA GLU A 237 -16.89 26.67 4.62
C GLU A 237 -16.21 26.47 3.26
N GLN A 238 -16.32 27.45 2.36
CA GLN A 238 -15.73 27.37 1.03
C GLN A 238 -14.22 27.13 1.10
N ARG A 239 -13.52 27.80 2.04
CA ARG A 239 -12.08 27.60 2.24
C ARG A 239 -11.75 26.24 2.83
N LEU A 240 -12.57 25.73 3.74
CA LEU A 240 -12.42 24.36 4.24
C LEU A 240 -12.59 23.35 3.11
N LEU A 241 -13.64 23.49 2.30
CA LEU A 241 -13.89 22.61 1.14
C LEU A 241 -12.75 22.67 0.13
N ALA A 242 -12.27 23.88 -0.21
CA ALA A 242 -11.12 24.05 -1.08
C ALA A 242 -9.84 23.41 -0.50
N ALA A 243 -9.65 23.46 0.82
CA ALA A 243 -8.51 22.82 1.48
C ALA A 243 -8.62 21.29 1.50
N ILE A 244 -9.84 20.75 1.65
CA ILE A 244 -10.16 19.33 1.51
C ILE A 244 -9.86 18.87 0.07
N ASP A 245 -10.32 19.61 -0.92
CA ASP A 245 -10.05 19.31 -2.33
C ASP A 245 -8.55 19.43 -2.66
N ALA A 246 -7.86 20.40 -2.06
CA ALA A 246 -6.41 20.56 -2.12
C ALA A 246 -5.61 19.53 -1.29
N GLN A 247 -6.27 18.66 -0.51
CA GLN A 247 -5.68 17.42 0.02
C GLN A 247 -6.01 16.22 -0.88
N ARG A 248 -7.17 16.23 -1.52
CA ARG A 248 -7.60 15.27 -2.55
C ARG A 248 -6.90 15.48 -3.89
N VAL A 249 -5.74 16.15 -3.93
CA VAL A 249 -5.14 16.55 -5.19
C VAL A 249 -4.84 15.32 -6.03
N ASP A 250 -5.53 15.28 -7.15
CA ASP A 250 -5.47 14.21 -8.11
C ASP A 250 -4.11 14.29 -8.81
N LEU A 251 -3.34 13.21 -8.69
CA LEU A 251 -2.10 13.02 -9.42
C LEU A 251 -2.36 12.59 -10.87
N SER A 252 -3.55 12.83 -11.43
CA SER A 252 -3.89 12.53 -12.84
C SER A 252 -2.97 13.17 -13.88
N ARG A 253 -2.23 14.21 -13.51
CA ARG A 253 -1.15 14.79 -14.34
C ARG A 253 0.10 13.91 -14.43
N LEU A 254 0.30 12.96 -13.52
CA LEU A 254 1.34 11.94 -13.67
C LEU A 254 0.91 10.95 -14.76
N THR A 255 1.76 10.82 -15.78
CA THR A 255 1.64 9.72 -16.73
C THR A 255 2.14 8.45 -16.06
N VAL A 256 1.25 7.48 -15.86
CA VAL A 256 1.54 6.21 -15.16
C VAL A 256 1.16 5.01 -16.01
N VAL A 257 1.81 3.89 -15.76
CA VAL A 257 1.55 2.61 -16.44
C VAL A 257 0.66 1.76 -15.55
N ARG A 258 -0.66 1.86 -15.73
CA ARG A 258 -1.65 1.17 -14.87
C ARG A 258 -1.52 -0.35 -14.96
N ASP A 259 -1.22 -0.87 -16.14
CA ASP A 259 -1.07 -2.30 -16.39
C ASP A 259 0.19 -2.90 -15.72
N ALA A 260 1.16 -2.06 -15.31
CA ALA A 260 2.36 -2.52 -14.59
C ALA A 260 2.10 -2.82 -13.11
N VAL A 261 0.95 -2.42 -12.56
CA VAL A 261 0.61 -2.63 -11.15
C VAL A 261 0.11 -4.07 -10.94
N PHE A 262 0.52 -4.71 -9.84
CA PHE A 262 0.29 -6.14 -9.61
C PHE A 262 -1.19 -6.57 -9.60
N ASN A 263 -2.10 -5.67 -9.23
CA ASN A 263 -3.54 -5.90 -9.13
C ASN A 263 -4.33 -5.26 -10.29
N SER A 264 -3.65 -4.90 -11.38
CA SER A 264 -4.31 -4.41 -12.59
C SER A 264 -5.10 -5.54 -13.27
N SER A 265 -6.08 -5.16 -14.09
CA SER A 265 -6.83 -6.12 -14.92
C SER A 265 -5.92 -6.90 -15.88
N ALA A 266 -4.79 -6.32 -16.30
CA ALA A 266 -3.80 -7.01 -17.12
C ALA A 266 -3.13 -8.18 -16.37
N GLU A 267 -3.06 -8.10 -15.04
CA GLU A 267 -2.42 -9.10 -14.20
C GLU A 267 -3.41 -10.11 -13.57
N GLU A 268 -4.72 -9.87 -13.67
CA GLU A 268 -5.80 -10.67 -13.05
C GLU A 268 -5.77 -12.15 -13.43
N ARG A 269 -5.41 -12.46 -14.68
CA ARG A 269 -5.36 -13.85 -15.20
C ARG A 269 -4.13 -14.62 -14.74
N THR A 270 -3.16 -13.97 -14.11
CA THR A 270 -1.91 -14.65 -13.76
C THR A 270 -1.96 -15.22 -12.35
N SER A 271 -1.45 -16.44 -12.20
CA SER A 271 -1.48 -17.16 -10.94
C SER A 271 -0.50 -16.63 -9.90
N VAL A 272 -0.91 -16.66 -8.64
CA VAL A 272 -0.04 -16.65 -7.45
C VAL A 272 0.48 -18.07 -7.15
N CYS A 273 1.42 -18.20 -6.22
CA CYS A 273 1.91 -19.50 -5.76
C CYS A 273 0.75 -20.30 -5.16
N LEU A 274 0.70 -21.59 -5.49
CA LEU A 274 -0.24 -22.51 -4.87
C LEU A 274 0.05 -22.60 -3.36
N GLU A 275 -1.01 -22.66 -2.55
CA GLU A 275 -0.88 -22.81 -1.10
C GLU A 275 -0.03 -24.06 -0.76
N GLY A 276 0.87 -23.91 0.21
CA GLY A 276 1.83 -24.96 0.60
C GLY A 276 3.08 -25.05 -0.28
N THR A 277 3.09 -24.50 -1.50
CA THR A 277 4.29 -24.43 -2.36
C THR A 277 5.11 -23.18 -2.09
N ARG A 278 6.42 -23.22 -2.37
CA ARG A 278 7.34 -22.07 -2.23
C ARG A 278 7.35 -21.47 -0.82
N SER A 279 6.91 -22.24 0.18
CA SER A 279 6.69 -21.77 1.55
C SER A 279 7.95 -21.22 2.19
N GLU A 280 9.09 -21.88 1.97
CA GLU A 280 10.37 -21.49 2.57
C GLU A 280 10.88 -20.16 2.01
N ILE A 281 10.91 -20.00 0.68
CA ILE A 281 11.32 -18.72 0.07
C ILE A 281 10.35 -17.59 0.39
N LEU A 282 9.04 -17.84 0.37
CA LEU A 282 8.03 -16.84 0.73
C LEU A 282 8.12 -16.43 2.20
N CYS A 283 8.44 -17.38 3.10
CA CYS A 283 8.69 -17.08 4.51
C CYS A 283 9.97 -16.25 4.67
N GLY A 284 11.05 -16.59 3.97
CA GLY A 284 12.29 -15.82 3.95
C GLY A 284 12.08 -14.37 3.49
N ILE A 285 11.31 -14.18 2.40
CA ILE A 285 10.93 -12.85 1.92
C ILE A 285 10.12 -12.10 2.98
N GLN A 286 9.16 -12.74 3.63
CA GLN A 286 8.35 -12.10 4.66
C GLN A 286 9.20 -11.71 5.89
N GLN A 287 10.12 -12.57 6.34
CA GLN A 287 11.04 -12.26 7.43
C GLN A 287 11.95 -11.09 7.05
N TRP A 288 12.51 -11.13 5.84
CA TRP A 288 13.30 -10.02 5.29
C TRP A 288 12.49 -8.73 5.27
N ALA A 289 11.23 -8.73 4.83
CA ALA A 289 10.40 -7.52 4.72
C ALA A 289 10.09 -6.90 6.10
N ASN A 290 10.03 -7.70 7.16
CA ASN A 290 9.65 -7.23 8.50
C ASN A 290 10.84 -6.90 9.41
N ALA A 291 11.98 -7.58 9.28
CA ALA A 291 13.14 -7.41 10.16
C ALA A 291 13.65 -5.95 10.17
N PRO A 292 14.08 -5.35 11.30
CA PRO A 292 14.53 -3.96 11.33
C PRO A 292 15.81 -3.71 10.53
N ASN A 293 16.78 -4.63 10.62
CA ASN A 293 18.14 -4.46 10.11
C ASN A 293 18.46 -5.34 8.90
N SER A 294 17.45 -5.80 8.16
CA SER A 294 17.70 -6.53 6.92
C SER A 294 18.04 -5.56 5.79
N LYS A 295 18.79 -6.07 4.81
CA LYS A 295 19.29 -5.32 3.66
C LYS A 295 18.17 -4.65 2.87
N PHE A 296 18.49 -3.55 2.19
CA PHE A 296 17.51 -2.73 1.48
C PHE A 296 16.85 -3.44 0.29
N ILE A 297 17.64 -4.18 -0.48
CA ILE A 297 17.19 -4.92 -1.68
C ILE A 297 17.22 -6.42 -1.39
N PHE A 298 16.14 -7.12 -1.75
CA PHE A 298 16.12 -8.57 -1.88
C PHE A 298 16.06 -8.90 -3.36
N TRP A 299 17.15 -9.44 -3.90
CA TRP A 299 17.26 -9.79 -5.31
C TRP A 299 17.06 -11.29 -5.49
N LEU A 300 15.93 -11.67 -6.08
CA LEU A 300 15.61 -13.05 -6.46
C LEU A 300 16.00 -13.30 -7.92
N CYS A 301 17.15 -13.94 -8.11
CA CYS A 301 17.68 -14.30 -9.42
C CYS A 301 17.33 -15.75 -9.77
N GLY A 302 17.13 -16.04 -11.06
CA GLY A 302 16.95 -17.43 -11.52
C GLY A 302 16.63 -17.54 -13.01
N LYS A 303 16.73 -18.76 -13.54
CA LYS A 303 16.47 -19.13 -14.94
C LYS A 303 15.01 -18.91 -15.34
N ALA A 304 14.75 -18.88 -16.64
CA ALA A 304 13.40 -18.83 -17.19
C ALA A 304 12.55 -20.02 -16.70
N GLY A 305 11.25 -19.81 -16.52
CA GLY A 305 10.32 -20.88 -16.16
C GLY A 305 10.42 -21.44 -14.74
N THR A 306 11.23 -20.86 -13.86
CA THR A 306 11.39 -21.27 -12.45
C THR A 306 10.35 -20.68 -11.49
N GLY A 307 9.45 -19.79 -11.96
CA GLY A 307 8.34 -19.23 -11.17
C GLY A 307 8.61 -17.92 -10.43
N LYS A 308 9.66 -17.16 -10.80
CA LYS A 308 10.00 -15.86 -10.18
C LYS A 308 8.81 -14.88 -10.16
N SER A 309 8.16 -14.67 -11.30
CA SER A 309 7.00 -13.76 -11.41
C SER A 309 5.82 -14.21 -10.53
N THR A 310 5.60 -15.52 -10.41
CA THR A 310 4.59 -16.10 -9.51
C THR A 310 4.92 -15.80 -8.04
N ILE A 311 6.20 -15.90 -7.64
CA ILE A 311 6.68 -15.52 -6.30
C ILE A 311 6.49 -14.02 -6.06
N SER A 312 6.84 -13.18 -7.05
CA SER A 312 6.70 -11.73 -6.98
C SER A 312 5.25 -11.29 -6.76
N ARG A 313 4.31 -11.82 -7.55
CA ARG A 313 2.86 -11.57 -7.38
C ARG A 313 2.36 -12.00 -6.01
N THR A 314 2.78 -13.18 -5.56
CA THR A 314 2.39 -13.69 -4.24
C THR A 314 2.89 -12.79 -3.13
N THR A 315 4.11 -12.29 -3.27
CA THR A 315 4.73 -11.33 -2.35
C THR A 315 3.94 -10.02 -2.33
N ALA A 316 3.66 -9.43 -3.49
CA ALA A 316 2.86 -8.21 -3.60
C ALA A 316 1.47 -8.37 -2.96
N LYS A 317 0.77 -9.47 -3.28
CA LYS A 317 -0.56 -9.79 -2.71
C LYS A 317 -0.53 -9.88 -1.18
N ARG A 318 0.42 -10.62 -0.60
CA ARG A 318 0.56 -10.75 0.87
C ARG A 318 0.89 -9.43 1.56
N LEU A 319 1.59 -8.53 0.87
CA LEU A 319 1.94 -7.20 1.37
C LEU A 319 0.79 -6.20 1.25
N ASP A 320 -0.13 -6.39 0.31
CA ASP A 320 -1.31 -5.54 0.12
C ASP A 320 -2.48 -5.91 1.04
N GLU A 321 -2.50 -7.14 1.56
CA GLU A 321 -3.52 -7.59 2.51
C GLU A 321 -3.57 -6.70 3.77
N PRO A 322 -4.77 -6.31 4.25
CA PRO A 322 -4.92 -5.43 5.40
C PRO A 322 -4.49 -6.15 6.69
N HIS A 323 -3.41 -5.67 7.32
CA HIS A 323 -2.93 -6.20 8.60
C HIS A 323 -3.45 -5.37 9.77
N MET A 324 -3.92 -6.04 10.83
CA MET A 324 -4.39 -5.40 12.08
C MET A 324 -3.24 -4.87 12.97
N LEU A 325 -1.99 -5.19 12.63
CA LEU A 325 -0.80 -4.86 13.43
C LEU A 325 0.03 -3.78 12.73
N GLU A 326 0.23 -2.64 13.38
CA GLU A 326 1.01 -1.49 12.87
C GLU A 326 2.50 -1.77 12.59
N GLN A 327 3.00 -2.97 12.91
CA GLN A 327 4.43 -3.31 12.83
C GLN A 327 4.81 -4.17 11.62
N LYS A 328 3.84 -4.67 10.84
CA LYS A 328 4.14 -5.43 9.62
C LYS A 328 4.44 -4.50 8.46
N ALA A 329 5.33 -4.94 7.58
CA ALA A 329 5.57 -4.28 6.31
C ALA A 329 4.33 -4.40 5.40
N CYS A 330 4.09 -3.38 4.58
CA CYS A 330 2.99 -3.33 3.64
C CYS A 330 3.47 -2.96 2.24
N LEU A 331 2.62 -3.17 1.24
CA LEU A 331 2.93 -2.84 -0.15
C LEU A 331 2.95 -1.33 -0.34
N GLY A 332 4.11 -0.81 -0.71
CA GLY A 332 4.29 0.59 -1.09
C GLY A 332 3.93 0.84 -2.54
N ALA A 333 4.50 0.05 -3.45
CA ALA A 333 4.25 0.14 -4.88
C ALA A 333 4.66 -1.17 -5.58
N SER A 334 4.19 -1.35 -6.81
CA SER A 334 4.61 -2.45 -7.67
C SER A 334 4.82 -2.02 -9.12
N PHE A 335 5.75 -2.68 -9.81
CA PHE A 335 5.97 -2.52 -11.24
C PHE A 335 6.42 -3.85 -11.85
N PHE A 336 5.61 -4.38 -12.77
CA PHE A 336 5.85 -5.64 -13.47
C PHE A 336 6.29 -5.33 -14.90
N PHE A 337 7.61 -5.43 -15.15
CA PHE A 337 8.15 -5.28 -16.50
C PHE A 337 7.59 -6.39 -17.40
N LYS A 338 7.37 -6.05 -18.66
CA LYS A 338 6.90 -6.99 -19.67
C LYS A 338 7.46 -6.63 -21.04
N ARG A 339 8.27 -7.53 -21.61
CA ARG A 339 8.91 -7.31 -22.90
C ARG A 339 7.86 -7.24 -24.01
N GLY A 340 8.02 -6.29 -24.93
CA GLY A 340 7.10 -6.07 -26.06
C GLY A 340 5.82 -5.30 -25.71
N GLU A 341 5.56 -4.98 -24.45
CA GLU A 341 4.52 -4.03 -24.08
C GLU A 341 5.15 -2.63 -23.96
N GLN A 342 4.85 -1.73 -24.89
CA GLN A 342 5.55 -0.44 -25.08
C GLN A 342 5.80 0.36 -23.79
N ASP A 343 4.84 0.39 -22.87
CA ASP A 343 4.94 1.12 -21.61
C ASP A 343 5.53 0.30 -20.45
N ARG A 344 5.71 -1.01 -20.62
CA ARG A 344 6.22 -1.96 -19.62
C ARG A 344 7.55 -2.61 -19.99
N SER A 345 8.04 -2.41 -21.21
CA SER A 345 9.33 -2.92 -21.68
C SER A 345 10.50 -1.99 -21.36
N ASN A 346 10.24 -0.81 -20.80
CA ASN A 346 11.28 0.15 -20.44
C ASN A 346 10.96 0.90 -19.14
N ALA A 347 11.98 1.54 -18.57
CA ALA A 347 11.86 2.22 -17.28
C ALA A 347 11.35 3.68 -17.39
N LYS A 348 10.97 4.17 -18.59
CA LYS A 348 10.66 5.60 -18.82
C LYS A 348 9.57 6.14 -17.89
N LEU A 349 8.56 5.34 -17.55
CA LEU A 349 7.47 5.74 -16.67
C LEU A 349 7.53 5.04 -15.30
N PHE A 350 8.64 4.38 -14.98
CA PHE A 350 8.80 3.63 -13.74
C PHE A 350 8.62 4.53 -12.52
N PHE A 351 9.42 5.61 -12.41
CA PHE A 351 9.37 6.47 -11.22
C PHE A 351 8.03 7.20 -11.10
N ALA A 352 7.46 7.70 -12.20
CA ALA A 352 6.11 8.27 -12.18
C ALA A 352 5.06 7.29 -11.64
N THR A 353 5.11 6.03 -12.07
CA THR A 353 4.19 4.96 -11.65
C THR A 353 4.39 4.54 -10.19
N ILE A 354 5.65 4.45 -9.73
CA ILE A 354 5.98 4.13 -8.33
C ILE A 354 5.58 5.29 -7.41
N VAL A 355 5.87 6.53 -7.80
CA VAL A 355 5.58 7.73 -7.01
C VAL A 355 4.07 7.92 -6.84
N ALA A 356 3.27 7.67 -7.88
CA ALA A 356 1.82 7.72 -7.78
C ALA A 356 1.30 6.73 -6.72
N GLN A 357 1.76 5.48 -6.74
CA GLN A 357 1.38 4.47 -5.74
C GLN A 357 1.88 4.81 -4.33
N LEU A 358 3.12 5.31 -4.21
CA LEU A 358 3.66 5.74 -2.92
C LEU A 358 2.88 6.91 -2.33
N ALA A 359 2.38 7.84 -3.16
CA ALA A 359 1.58 8.97 -2.71
C ALA A 359 0.21 8.55 -2.15
N ASP A 360 -0.30 7.38 -2.51
CA ASP A 360 -1.49 6.79 -1.88
C ASP A 360 -1.21 6.25 -0.49
N ARG A 361 0.02 5.76 -0.25
CA ARG A 361 0.48 5.29 1.08
C ARG A 361 1.06 6.41 1.93
N ILE A 362 1.57 7.47 1.31
CA ILE A 362 2.16 8.65 1.94
C ILE A 362 1.48 9.90 1.36
N PRO A 363 0.26 10.24 1.83
CA PRO A 363 -0.49 11.39 1.30
C PRO A 363 0.29 12.71 1.33
N ALA A 364 1.22 12.86 2.28
CA ALA A 364 2.10 14.02 2.41
C ALA A 364 3.02 14.24 1.19
N MET A 365 3.31 13.20 0.39
CA MET A 365 4.10 13.34 -0.84
C MET A 365 3.36 14.08 -1.96
N ARG A 366 2.02 14.10 -1.95
CA ARG A 366 1.22 14.62 -3.08
C ARG A 366 1.58 16.05 -3.44
N ARG A 367 1.64 16.96 -2.45
CA ARG A 367 1.93 18.38 -2.67
C ARG A 367 3.33 18.62 -3.26
N PRO A 368 4.42 18.07 -2.70
CA PRO A 368 5.74 18.17 -3.33
C PRO A 368 5.79 17.62 -4.76
N ILE A 369 5.11 16.51 -5.05
CA ILE A 369 5.06 15.93 -6.41
C ILE A 369 4.37 16.90 -7.38
N LEU A 370 3.27 17.51 -6.96
CA LEU A 370 2.55 18.48 -7.79
C LEU A 370 3.36 19.75 -8.04
N ALA A 371 4.08 20.23 -7.02
CA ALA A 371 5.00 21.34 -7.20
C ALA A 371 6.08 21.02 -8.25
N ALA A 372 6.58 19.79 -8.28
CA ALA A 372 7.49 19.34 -9.33
C ALA A 372 6.83 19.32 -10.72
N LEU A 373 5.57 18.88 -10.82
CA LEU A 373 4.79 18.90 -12.08
C LEU A 373 4.43 20.32 -12.55
N ASP A 374 4.24 21.25 -11.63
CA ASP A 374 3.99 22.67 -11.93
C ASP A 374 5.25 23.35 -12.47
N HIS A 375 6.42 22.97 -11.94
CA HIS A 375 7.70 23.45 -12.43
C HIS A 375 8.12 22.83 -13.77
N ASP A 376 7.82 21.56 -14.02
CA ASP A 376 8.15 20.87 -15.27
C ASP A 376 7.01 19.94 -15.69
N SER A 377 6.16 20.42 -16.60
CA SER A 377 5.03 19.65 -17.15
C SER A 377 5.48 18.42 -17.95
N PHE A 378 6.75 18.37 -18.39
CA PHE A 378 7.32 17.26 -19.13
C PHE A 378 8.13 16.28 -18.26
N ILE A 379 8.09 16.42 -16.93
CA ILE A 379 8.91 15.62 -16.01
C ILE A 379 8.79 14.10 -16.25
N CYS A 380 7.59 13.59 -16.56
CA CYS A 380 7.35 12.16 -16.83
C CYS A 380 8.02 11.65 -18.12
N SER A 381 8.45 12.54 -19.02
CA SER A 381 9.18 12.19 -20.24
C SER A 381 10.67 12.52 -20.19
N ARG A 382 11.16 13.11 -19.08
CA ARG A 382 12.59 13.35 -18.84
C ARG A 382 13.35 12.04 -18.58
N GLY A 383 14.68 12.13 -18.50
CA GLY A 383 15.53 10.99 -18.16
C GLY A 383 15.25 10.43 -16.75
N LEU A 384 15.62 9.18 -16.53
CA LEU A 384 15.39 8.45 -15.26
C LEU A 384 15.91 9.21 -14.03
N GLN A 385 17.08 9.82 -14.13
CA GLN A 385 17.70 10.57 -13.03
C GLN A 385 16.87 11.80 -12.65
N GLU A 386 16.39 12.59 -13.62
CA GLU A 386 15.55 13.76 -13.33
C GLU A 386 14.21 13.36 -12.72
N GLN A 387 13.58 12.30 -13.24
CA GLN A 387 12.36 11.76 -12.66
C GLN A 387 12.58 11.30 -11.22
N PHE A 388 13.64 10.56 -10.97
CA PHE A 388 14.01 10.11 -9.63
C PHE A 388 14.19 11.27 -8.66
N GLU A 389 15.05 12.23 -9.02
CA GLU A 389 15.41 13.35 -8.16
C GLU A 389 14.18 14.20 -7.82
N LYS A 390 13.39 14.59 -8.84
CA LYS A 390 12.30 15.55 -8.67
C LYS A 390 10.96 14.93 -8.25
N LEU A 391 10.64 13.68 -8.64
CA LEU A 391 9.37 13.04 -8.30
C LEU A 391 9.45 12.16 -7.05
N LEU A 392 10.62 11.59 -6.72
CA LEU A 392 10.77 10.69 -5.59
C LEU A 392 11.64 11.29 -4.47
N LEU A 393 12.90 11.58 -4.76
CA LEU A 393 13.88 11.93 -3.73
C LEU A 393 13.59 13.29 -3.07
N GLN A 394 13.44 14.36 -3.85
CA GLN A 394 13.13 15.69 -3.31
C GLN A 394 11.80 15.71 -2.53
N PRO A 395 10.69 15.15 -3.04
CA PRO A 395 9.48 14.94 -2.25
C PRO A 395 9.74 14.21 -0.95
N ALA A 396 10.45 13.08 -0.97
CA ALA A 396 10.76 12.30 0.24
C ALA A 396 11.59 13.06 1.27
N LEU A 397 12.56 13.88 0.83
CA LEU A 397 13.40 14.72 1.69
C LEU A 397 12.63 15.87 2.34
N SER A 398 11.61 16.39 1.65
CA SER A 398 10.79 17.52 2.13
C SER A 398 9.80 17.16 3.24
N LEU A 399 9.62 15.86 3.53
CA LEU A 399 8.61 15.40 4.49
C LEU A 399 9.09 15.47 5.94
N ASP A 400 8.18 15.93 6.80
CA ASP A 400 8.33 15.81 8.25
C ASP A 400 8.22 14.35 8.69
N THR A 401 9.04 13.96 9.67
CA THR A 401 9.06 12.59 10.21
C THR A 401 7.72 12.17 10.82
N ALA A 402 6.93 13.13 11.29
CA ALA A 402 5.58 12.88 11.81
C ALA A 402 4.57 12.49 10.71
N SER A 403 4.82 12.86 9.45
CA SER A 403 3.96 12.60 8.31
C SER A 403 4.28 11.28 7.60
N LEU A 404 5.35 10.60 8.02
CA LEU A 404 5.77 9.33 7.44
C LEU A 404 5.04 8.14 8.08
N PRO A 405 4.66 7.13 7.30
CA PRO A 405 4.12 5.89 7.85
C PRO A 405 5.10 5.25 8.83
N ARG A 406 4.57 4.75 9.96
CA ARG A 406 5.36 3.95 10.90
C ARG A 406 5.76 2.60 10.31
N GLN A 407 4.89 2.05 9.45
CA GLN A 407 5.07 0.80 8.73
C GLN A 407 6.20 0.91 7.70
N ARG A 408 6.83 -0.23 7.42
CA ARG A 408 7.80 -0.32 6.33
C ARG A 408 7.07 -0.57 5.01
N LEU A 409 7.40 0.22 4.00
CA LEU A 409 6.86 0.09 2.66
C LEU A 409 7.78 -0.76 1.78
N VAL A 410 7.22 -1.72 1.07
CA VAL A 410 7.97 -2.57 0.13
C VAL A 410 7.57 -2.24 -1.29
N ILE A 411 8.56 -1.98 -2.16
CA ILE A 411 8.40 -1.83 -3.59
C ILE A 411 8.70 -3.20 -4.24
N VAL A 412 7.76 -3.71 -5.03
CA VAL A 412 7.90 -5.00 -5.74
C VAL A 412 8.19 -4.73 -7.22
N ILE A 413 9.32 -5.22 -7.72
CA ILE A 413 9.78 -5.02 -9.09
C ILE A 413 9.97 -6.40 -9.73
N ASP A 414 9.14 -6.74 -10.69
CA ASP A 414 9.21 -8.05 -11.36
C ASP A 414 9.89 -7.94 -12.72
N ALA A 415 10.72 -8.96 -13.03
CA ALA A 415 11.32 -9.21 -14.33
C ALA A 415 12.16 -8.05 -14.88
N LEU A 416 13.12 -7.53 -14.10
CA LEU A 416 13.99 -6.42 -14.55
C LEU A 416 14.77 -6.74 -15.85
N ASP A 417 15.00 -8.02 -16.15
CA ASP A 417 15.58 -8.48 -17.43
C ASP A 417 14.71 -8.19 -18.65
N GLU A 418 13.43 -7.90 -18.47
CA GLU A 418 12.52 -7.53 -19.56
C GLU A 418 12.58 -6.02 -19.91
N CYS A 419 13.53 -5.29 -19.32
CA CYS A 419 13.79 -3.89 -19.63
C CYS A 419 14.76 -3.75 -20.83
N ASP A 420 14.31 -3.10 -21.92
CA ASP A 420 15.01 -3.05 -23.21
C ASP A 420 16.39 -2.36 -23.19
N ARG A 421 16.66 -1.49 -22.20
CA ARG A 421 17.88 -0.65 -22.15
C ARG A 421 18.83 -1.07 -21.05
N SER A 422 19.86 -1.83 -21.42
CA SER A 422 20.92 -2.31 -20.49
C SER A 422 21.71 -1.18 -19.80
N THR A 423 21.85 -0.01 -20.43
CA THR A 423 22.46 1.20 -19.83
C THR A 423 21.60 1.77 -18.69
N ASP A 424 20.29 1.63 -18.80
CA ASP A 424 19.33 2.18 -17.84
C ASP A 424 19.28 1.34 -16.57
N ILE A 425 19.53 0.03 -16.66
CA ILE A 425 19.54 -0.90 -15.52
C ILE A 425 20.57 -0.51 -14.45
N ARG A 426 21.79 -0.12 -14.84
CA ARG A 426 22.83 0.26 -13.87
C ARG A 426 22.51 1.58 -13.18
N LEU A 427 22.03 2.56 -13.96
CA LEU A 427 21.58 3.84 -13.42
C LEU A 427 20.41 3.62 -12.46
N PHE A 428 19.42 2.85 -12.88
CA PHE A 428 18.25 2.47 -12.10
C PHE A 428 18.60 1.87 -10.74
N LEU A 429 19.47 0.86 -10.69
CA LEU A 429 19.90 0.23 -9.45
C LEU A 429 20.62 1.21 -8.51
N ARG A 430 21.44 2.11 -9.07
CA ARG A 430 22.12 3.16 -8.31
C ARG A 430 21.12 4.17 -7.72
N LEU A 431 20.14 4.61 -8.50
CA LEU A 431 19.11 5.54 -8.03
C LEU A 431 18.26 4.93 -6.91
N LEU A 432 17.88 3.64 -7.03
CA LEU A 432 17.18 2.95 -5.94
C LEU A 432 17.99 2.93 -4.65
N ALA A 433 19.30 2.67 -4.73
CA ALA A 433 20.18 2.69 -3.57
C ALA A 433 20.28 4.08 -2.90
N GLN A 434 20.26 5.17 -3.68
CA GLN A 434 20.30 6.53 -3.12
C GLN A 434 19.12 6.86 -2.19
N VAL A 435 17.94 6.29 -2.44
CA VAL A 435 16.76 6.53 -1.59
C VAL A 435 17.01 6.06 -0.16
N GLU A 436 17.70 4.93 0.00
CA GLU A 436 18.01 4.38 1.32
C GLU A 436 18.98 5.27 2.09
N SER A 437 20.01 5.77 1.41
CA SER A 437 21.06 6.57 2.05
C SER A 437 20.63 8.00 2.36
N GLU A 438 19.71 8.57 1.58
CA GLU A 438 19.39 10.00 1.65
C GLU A 438 18.02 10.28 2.28
N SER A 439 17.03 9.39 2.13
CA SER A 439 15.67 9.65 2.60
C SER A 439 15.39 9.07 3.99
N LYS A 440 14.39 9.64 4.68
CA LYS A 440 13.87 9.11 5.96
C LYS A 440 12.82 8.01 5.76
N LEU A 441 12.55 7.63 4.51
CA LEU A 441 11.51 6.65 4.19
C LEU A 441 11.94 5.25 4.61
N ARG A 442 11.05 4.54 5.30
CA ARG A 442 11.25 3.13 5.64
C ARG A 442 10.89 2.27 4.43
N LEU A 443 11.75 2.27 3.41
CA LEU A 443 11.55 1.53 2.17
C LEU A 443 12.35 0.23 2.10
N ARG A 444 11.84 -0.71 1.31
CA ARG A 444 12.51 -1.94 0.87
C ARG A 444 12.18 -2.23 -0.57
N VAL A 445 13.07 -2.93 -1.26
CA VAL A 445 12.86 -3.33 -2.66
C VAL A 445 12.98 -4.84 -2.80
N PHE A 446 11.90 -5.48 -3.25
CA PHE A 446 11.94 -6.87 -3.69
C PHE A 446 12.01 -6.87 -5.21
N LEU A 447 13.04 -7.51 -5.78
CA LEU A 447 13.36 -7.44 -7.19
C LEU A 447 13.59 -8.85 -7.75
N THR A 448 12.97 -9.18 -8.89
CA THR A 448 13.24 -10.43 -9.61
C THR A 448 13.96 -10.17 -10.93
N SER A 449 14.86 -11.08 -11.32
CA SER A 449 15.44 -11.04 -12.67
C SER A 449 16.07 -12.37 -13.12
N ARG A 450 16.42 -12.46 -14.40
CA ARG A 450 17.44 -13.40 -14.91
C ARG A 450 18.86 -12.95 -14.57
N PRO A 451 19.85 -13.88 -14.57
CA PRO A 451 21.26 -13.58 -14.32
C PRO A 451 21.95 -12.96 -15.55
N GLU A 452 21.33 -11.96 -16.20
CA GLU A 452 21.91 -11.30 -17.36
C GLU A 452 23.08 -10.39 -16.96
N LEU A 453 24.08 -10.29 -17.83
CA LEU A 453 25.33 -9.59 -17.55
C LEU A 453 25.13 -8.12 -17.11
N PRO A 454 24.27 -7.30 -17.72
CA PRO A 454 24.05 -5.92 -17.28
C PRO A 454 23.53 -5.82 -15.84
N ILE A 455 22.65 -6.75 -15.43
CA ILE A 455 22.06 -6.80 -14.09
C ILE A 455 23.11 -7.25 -13.07
N GLN A 456 23.84 -8.33 -13.37
CA GLN A 456 24.92 -8.80 -12.50
C GLN A 456 25.98 -7.74 -12.26
N LEU A 457 26.40 -7.03 -13.32
CA LEU A 457 27.37 -5.93 -13.20
C LEU A 457 26.79 -4.73 -12.46
N GLY A 458 25.48 -4.49 -12.55
CA GLY A 458 24.78 -3.48 -11.78
C GLY A 458 24.81 -3.76 -10.28
N PHE A 459 24.42 -4.96 -9.86
CA PHE A 459 24.46 -5.35 -8.44
C PHE A 459 25.89 -5.41 -7.89
N ARG A 460 26.86 -5.91 -8.66
CA ARG A 460 28.29 -5.90 -8.26
C ARG A 460 28.86 -4.50 -8.05
N ALA A 461 28.26 -3.48 -8.67
CA ALA A 461 28.67 -2.10 -8.51
C ALA A 461 28.03 -1.40 -7.30
N LEU A 462 27.01 -2.02 -6.67
CA LEU A 462 26.43 -1.54 -5.42
C LEU A 462 27.26 -2.00 -4.23
N ASP A 463 27.07 -1.35 -3.08
CA ASP A 463 27.59 -1.87 -1.82
C ASP A 463 26.87 -3.18 -1.47
N GLY A 464 27.67 -4.22 -1.20
CA GLY A 464 27.18 -5.53 -0.77
C GLY A 464 26.37 -5.51 0.53
N SER A 465 26.44 -4.44 1.32
CA SER A 465 25.58 -4.22 2.49
C SER A 465 24.11 -3.96 2.11
N LEU A 466 23.85 -3.45 0.90
CA LEU A 466 22.52 -3.01 0.46
C LEU A 466 21.64 -4.14 -0.07
N HIS A 467 22.21 -5.23 -0.59
CA HIS A 467 21.44 -6.25 -1.31
C HIS A 467 21.66 -7.67 -0.78
N HIS A 468 20.58 -8.43 -0.69
CA HIS A 468 20.54 -9.84 -0.34
C HIS A 468 20.22 -10.65 -1.59
N ASP A 469 21.18 -11.48 -2.01
CA ASP A 469 21.13 -12.19 -3.28
C ASP A 469 20.67 -13.62 -3.06
N ILE A 470 19.61 -14.02 -3.76
CA ILE A 470 19.09 -15.37 -3.75
C ILE A 470 19.06 -15.91 -5.18
N VAL A 471 19.75 -17.02 -5.40
CA VAL A 471 19.62 -17.83 -6.61
C VAL A 471 18.53 -18.87 -6.35
N LEU A 472 17.40 -18.74 -7.05
CA LEU A 472 16.19 -19.52 -6.79
C LEU A 472 16.42 -21.02 -6.93
N GLU A 473 17.27 -21.45 -7.85
CA GLU A 473 17.62 -22.86 -8.05
C GLU A 473 18.34 -23.46 -6.85
N GLU A 474 19.24 -22.70 -6.24
CA GLU A 474 20.06 -23.17 -5.12
C GLU A 474 19.22 -23.33 -3.86
N VAL A 475 18.39 -22.34 -3.55
CA VAL A 475 17.53 -22.36 -2.35
C VAL A 475 16.37 -23.35 -2.43
N GLN A 476 16.15 -23.97 -3.59
CA GLN A 476 15.06 -24.91 -3.81
C GLN A 476 15.49 -26.30 -4.24
N ALA A 477 16.79 -26.58 -4.24
CA ALA A 477 17.31 -27.88 -4.63
C ALA A 477 16.57 -29.05 -3.93
N ASP A 478 16.23 -28.86 -2.65
CA ASP A 478 15.57 -29.88 -1.83
C ASP A 478 14.02 -29.80 -1.83
N THR A 479 13.44 -28.65 -2.20
CA THR A 479 11.99 -28.40 -2.09
C THR A 479 11.27 -28.44 -3.43
N ILE A 480 11.97 -28.18 -4.54
CA ILE A 480 11.36 -27.99 -5.87
C ILE A 480 10.54 -29.21 -6.29
N ARG A 481 11.04 -30.42 -6.00
CA ARG A 481 10.35 -31.68 -6.30
C ARG A 481 9.01 -31.78 -5.58
N ARG A 482 8.98 -31.47 -4.28
CA ARG A 482 7.77 -31.45 -3.46
C ARG A 482 6.77 -30.42 -3.99
N ASP A 483 7.24 -29.23 -4.32
CA ASP A 483 6.39 -28.12 -4.76
C ASP A 483 5.78 -28.41 -6.16
N ILE A 484 6.56 -28.97 -7.08
CA ILE A 484 6.07 -29.41 -8.41
C ILE A 484 5.04 -30.53 -8.25
N ARG A 485 5.29 -31.50 -7.35
CA ARG A 485 4.35 -32.58 -7.07
C ARG A 485 3.02 -32.04 -6.55
N ALA A 486 3.06 -31.16 -5.55
CA ALA A 486 1.87 -30.52 -4.99
C ALA A 486 1.09 -29.72 -6.06
N TYR A 487 1.80 -29.04 -6.97
CA TYR A 487 1.19 -28.36 -8.11
C TYR A 487 0.45 -29.31 -9.05
N PHE A 488 1.07 -30.45 -9.42
CA PHE A 488 0.40 -31.47 -10.23
C PHE A 488 -0.82 -32.05 -9.51
N ASP A 489 -0.69 -32.43 -8.24
CA ASP A 489 -1.80 -32.99 -7.45
C ASP A 489 -3.03 -32.05 -7.44
N ALA A 490 -2.79 -30.77 -7.13
CA ALA A 490 -3.86 -29.77 -7.10
C ALA A 490 -4.48 -29.51 -8.48
N THR A 491 -3.66 -29.49 -9.53
CA THR A 491 -4.15 -29.21 -10.89
C THR A 491 -4.89 -30.42 -11.47
N PHE A 492 -4.40 -31.64 -11.26
CA PHE A 492 -5.12 -32.85 -11.65
C PHE A 492 -6.41 -33.04 -10.87
N PHE A 493 -6.47 -32.62 -9.60
CA PHE A 493 -7.73 -32.57 -8.87
C PHE A 493 -8.76 -31.69 -9.58
N LYS A 494 -8.37 -30.50 -10.05
CA LYS A 494 -9.27 -29.62 -10.83
C LYS A 494 -9.68 -30.25 -12.17
N ILE A 495 -8.73 -30.79 -12.93
CA ILE A 495 -9.00 -31.43 -14.22
C ILE A 495 -10.03 -32.58 -14.09
N ARG A 496 -10.00 -33.33 -12.98
CA ARG A 496 -10.99 -34.38 -12.68
C ARG A 496 -12.37 -33.82 -12.34
N GLY A 497 -12.42 -32.68 -11.65
CA GLY A 497 -13.66 -32.04 -11.19
C GLY A 497 -14.41 -31.29 -12.30
N ASP A 498 -13.69 -30.70 -13.25
CA ASP A 498 -14.26 -29.84 -14.30
C ASP A 498 -14.85 -30.63 -15.49
N ARG A 499 -14.87 -31.97 -15.44
CA ARG A 499 -15.30 -32.82 -16.55
C ARG A 499 -16.44 -33.78 -16.21
N ASP A 500 -17.35 -33.94 -17.18
CA ASP A 500 -18.51 -34.85 -17.08
C ASP A 500 -18.13 -36.34 -17.04
N ASP A 501 -16.92 -36.72 -17.49
CA ASP A 501 -16.39 -38.08 -17.46
C ASP A 501 -15.62 -38.43 -16.16
N SER A 502 -15.88 -37.68 -15.08
CA SER A 502 -15.22 -37.78 -13.76
C SER A 502 -15.10 -39.21 -13.19
N VAL A 503 -16.09 -40.08 -13.43
CA VAL A 503 -16.07 -41.49 -13.00
C VAL A 503 -14.90 -42.26 -13.63
N GLN A 504 -14.57 -41.99 -14.91
CA GLN A 504 -13.46 -42.66 -15.58
C GLN A 504 -12.11 -42.12 -15.12
N LEU A 505 -12.02 -40.88 -14.63
CA LEU A 505 -10.77 -40.23 -14.24
C LEU A 505 -10.48 -40.31 -12.73
N GLN A 506 -11.30 -41.00 -11.93
CA GLN A 506 -11.21 -41.00 -10.47
C GLN A 506 -9.82 -41.40 -9.91
N HIS A 507 -9.12 -42.31 -10.58
CA HIS A 507 -7.76 -42.76 -10.20
C HIS A 507 -6.67 -42.32 -11.19
N TRP A 508 -6.96 -41.32 -12.02
CA TRP A 508 -6.02 -40.78 -12.99
C TRP A 508 -5.37 -39.49 -12.48
N PRO A 509 -4.07 -39.26 -12.71
CA PRO A 509 -3.07 -40.22 -13.23
C PRO A 509 -2.66 -41.25 -12.17
N SER A 510 -1.97 -42.32 -12.59
CA SER A 510 -1.38 -43.27 -11.64
C SER A 510 -0.23 -42.62 -10.87
N GLU A 511 0.09 -43.12 -9.67
CA GLU A 511 1.24 -42.61 -8.90
C GLU A 511 2.56 -42.71 -9.65
N SER A 512 2.74 -43.76 -10.47
CA SER A 512 3.95 -43.91 -11.28
C SER A 512 4.04 -42.88 -12.41
N ASP A 513 2.92 -42.55 -13.05
CA ASP A 513 2.85 -41.55 -14.11
C ASP A 513 3.12 -40.15 -13.53
N LEU A 514 2.57 -39.89 -12.36
CA LEU A 514 2.74 -38.62 -11.67
C LEU A 514 4.19 -38.43 -11.21
N GLN A 515 4.82 -39.48 -10.67
CA GLN A 515 6.24 -39.46 -10.33
C GLN A 515 7.11 -39.18 -11.56
N ALA A 516 6.82 -39.84 -12.70
CA ALA A 516 7.53 -39.59 -13.95
C ALA A 516 7.35 -38.15 -14.47
N LEU A 517 6.15 -37.57 -14.35
CA LEU A 517 5.92 -36.17 -14.69
C LEU A 517 6.72 -35.21 -13.80
N VAL A 518 6.80 -35.49 -12.49
CA VAL A 518 7.62 -34.70 -11.57
C VAL A 518 9.10 -34.78 -11.98
N ASP A 519 9.61 -35.96 -12.34
CA ASP A 519 10.98 -36.14 -12.80
C ASP A 519 11.27 -35.37 -14.10
N LEU A 520 10.31 -35.31 -15.03
CA LEU A 520 10.42 -34.53 -16.26
C LEU A 520 10.36 -33.02 -16.02
N ALA A 521 9.56 -32.60 -15.04
CA ALA A 521 9.33 -31.21 -14.74
C ALA A 521 10.47 -30.56 -13.97
N VAL A 522 11.13 -31.28 -13.05
CA VAL A 522 12.23 -30.70 -12.24
C VAL A 522 13.38 -30.26 -13.15
N PRO A 523 13.91 -29.02 -13.00
CA PRO A 523 13.57 -27.98 -12.00
C PRO A 523 12.59 -26.88 -12.51
N LEU A 524 11.99 -27.05 -13.67
CA LEU A 524 11.23 -26.03 -14.39
C LEU A 524 9.71 -26.14 -14.15
N PHE A 525 9.16 -25.22 -13.35
CA PHE A 525 7.71 -25.10 -13.15
C PHE A 525 6.94 -24.84 -14.44
N ILE A 526 7.59 -24.20 -15.42
CA ILE A 526 6.95 -23.96 -16.70
C ILE A 526 6.51 -25.28 -17.36
N PHE A 527 7.34 -26.33 -17.29
CA PHE A 527 6.96 -27.63 -17.82
C PHE A 527 5.66 -28.12 -17.19
N ALA A 528 5.58 -28.08 -15.85
CA ALA A 528 4.41 -28.56 -15.12
C ALA A 528 3.13 -27.79 -15.49
N SER A 529 3.21 -26.45 -15.56
CA SER A 529 2.06 -25.61 -15.90
C SER A 529 1.62 -25.76 -17.37
N THR A 530 2.57 -25.91 -18.29
CA THR A 530 2.31 -26.14 -19.72
C THR A 530 1.64 -27.50 -19.94
N VAL A 531 2.18 -28.56 -19.33
CA VAL A 531 1.60 -29.90 -19.39
C VAL A 531 0.20 -29.93 -18.80
N CYS A 532 -0.03 -29.30 -17.65
CA CYS A 532 -1.36 -29.26 -17.06
C CYS A 532 -2.38 -28.57 -17.96
N ARG A 533 -2.00 -27.45 -18.60
CA ARG A 533 -2.87 -26.74 -19.55
C ARG A 533 -3.20 -27.61 -20.77
N PHE A 534 -2.18 -28.25 -21.33
CA PHE A 534 -2.35 -29.18 -22.45
C PHE A 534 -3.25 -30.38 -22.10
N LEU A 535 -3.15 -30.93 -20.90
CA LEU A 535 -4.01 -32.03 -20.43
C LEU A 535 -5.44 -31.57 -20.11
N SER A 536 -5.64 -30.31 -19.75
CA SER A 536 -6.95 -29.77 -19.37
C SER A 536 -7.91 -29.62 -20.55
N GLU A 537 -7.42 -29.49 -21.78
CA GLU A 537 -8.23 -29.27 -22.98
C GLU A 537 -8.99 -30.54 -23.40
N THR A 538 -8.32 -31.55 -23.99
CA THR A 538 -8.99 -32.77 -24.49
C THR A 538 -8.18 -34.04 -24.28
N LYS A 539 -8.87 -35.20 -24.22
CA LYS A 539 -8.27 -36.55 -24.17
C LYS A 539 -7.08 -36.69 -23.19
N PRO A 540 -7.24 -36.34 -21.89
CA PRO A 540 -6.13 -36.23 -20.93
C PRO A 540 -5.28 -37.50 -20.82
N ARG A 541 -5.90 -38.69 -20.89
CA ARG A 541 -5.18 -39.97 -20.86
C ARG A 541 -4.22 -40.15 -22.02
N LYS A 542 -4.68 -39.89 -23.24
CA LYS A 542 -3.89 -40.07 -24.46
C LYS A 542 -2.73 -39.09 -24.50
N ARG A 543 -3.00 -37.82 -24.17
CA ARG A 543 -1.99 -36.76 -24.08
C ARG A 543 -0.97 -37.02 -22.97
N LEU A 544 -1.38 -37.57 -21.83
CA LEU A 544 -0.44 -37.97 -20.79
C LEU A 544 0.50 -39.07 -21.29
N GLN A 545 -0.02 -40.08 -21.98
CA GLN A 545 0.79 -41.15 -22.55
C GLN A 545 1.78 -40.61 -23.60
N SER A 546 1.38 -39.63 -24.43
CA SER A 546 2.29 -39.04 -25.41
C SER A 546 3.43 -38.25 -24.76
N ILE A 547 3.18 -37.55 -23.65
CA ILE A 547 4.22 -36.88 -22.86
C ILE A 547 5.17 -37.90 -22.24
N LEU A 548 4.63 -38.94 -21.59
CA LEU A 548 5.43 -39.97 -20.92
C LEU A 548 6.26 -40.83 -21.89
N ALA A 549 5.79 -41.03 -23.13
CA ALA A 549 6.53 -41.72 -24.17
C ALA A 549 7.87 -41.05 -24.50
N GLN A 550 7.98 -39.73 -24.29
CA GLN A 550 9.20 -38.97 -24.58
C GLN A 550 10.25 -39.02 -23.46
N ARG A 551 9.96 -39.70 -22.33
CA ARG A 551 10.89 -39.80 -21.18
C ARG A 551 12.25 -40.42 -21.52
N HIS A 552 12.28 -41.26 -22.55
CA HIS A 552 13.48 -42.02 -22.98
C HIS A 552 14.19 -41.40 -24.18
N ALA A 553 13.74 -40.25 -24.69
CA ALA A 553 14.43 -39.52 -25.75
C ALA A 553 15.72 -38.91 -25.18
N ALA A 554 16.78 -39.71 -25.13
CA ALA A 554 18.03 -39.44 -24.41
C ALA A 554 18.82 -38.20 -24.88
N MET A 555 18.39 -37.52 -25.94
CA MET A 555 19.11 -36.41 -26.59
C MET A 555 18.30 -35.10 -26.74
N SER A 556 17.09 -35.01 -26.20
CA SER A 556 16.26 -33.80 -26.34
C SER A 556 16.50 -32.79 -25.20
N SER A 557 16.62 -31.50 -25.54
CA SER A 557 16.67 -30.39 -24.57
C SER A 557 15.40 -30.37 -23.70
N HIS A 558 15.44 -29.77 -22.51
CA HIS A 558 14.23 -29.61 -21.67
C HIS A 558 13.09 -28.90 -22.41
N LEU A 559 13.43 -28.03 -23.36
CA LEU A 559 12.47 -27.34 -24.22
C LEU A 559 11.81 -28.27 -25.21
N ALA A 560 12.61 -29.09 -25.88
CA ALA A 560 12.09 -30.13 -26.74
C ALA A 560 11.14 -31.06 -25.97
N ARG A 561 11.49 -31.46 -24.74
CA ARG A 561 10.59 -32.25 -23.87
C ARG A 561 9.30 -31.52 -23.49
N THR A 562 9.34 -30.19 -23.35
CA THR A 562 8.18 -29.36 -23.00
C THR A 562 7.24 -29.20 -24.20
N TYR A 563 7.78 -28.92 -25.39
CA TYR A 563 7.00 -28.49 -26.55
C TYR A 563 6.71 -29.60 -27.56
N LEU A 564 7.62 -30.56 -27.76
CA LEU A 564 7.40 -31.62 -28.74
C LEU A 564 6.13 -32.44 -28.52
N PRO A 565 5.70 -32.78 -27.29
CA PRO A 565 4.42 -33.48 -27.10
C PRO A 565 3.23 -32.71 -27.67
N ILE A 566 3.23 -31.39 -27.48
CA ILE A 566 2.15 -30.49 -27.93
C ILE A 566 2.21 -30.37 -29.46
N LEU A 567 3.41 -30.16 -30.02
CA LEU A 567 3.62 -30.04 -31.46
C LEU A 567 3.33 -31.35 -32.20
N ASN A 568 3.61 -32.51 -31.60
CA ASN A 568 3.33 -33.81 -32.20
C ASN A 568 1.83 -34.16 -32.12
N ASP A 569 1.09 -33.70 -31.11
CA ASP A 569 -0.37 -33.86 -31.02
C ASP A 569 -1.08 -33.18 -32.20
N LEU A 570 -0.58 -32.03 -32.66
CA LEU A 570 -1.06 -31.33 -33.86
C LEU A 570 -0.95 -32.16 -35.15
N LEU A 571 0.06 -33.05 -35.22
CA LEU A 571 0.37 -33.86 -36.40
C LEU A 571 -0.27 -35.26 -36.33
N GLU A 572 -0.93 -35.59 -35.22
CA GLU A 572 -1.49 -36.90 -35.00
C GLU A 572 -2.70 -37.15 -35.91
N GLY A 573 -2.73 -38.32 -36.56
CA GLY A 573 -3.82 -38.69 -37.47
C GLY A 573 -3.77 -38.05 -38.86
N LYS A 574 -2.83 -37.14 -39.12
CA LYS A 574 -2.63 -36.48 -40.42
C LYS A 574 -1.74 -37.28 -41.36
N ILE A 575 -2.03 -37.26 -42.67
CA ILE A 575 -1.16 -37.87 -43.69
C ILE A 575 0.08 -37.02 -43.97
N GLN A 576 1.10 -37.57 -44.65
CA GLN A 576 2.38 -36.89 -44.83
C GLN A 576 2.27 -35.53 -45.55
N ALA A 577 1.35 -35.40 -46.52
CA ALA A 577 1.10 -34.14 -47.21
C ALA A 577 0.57 -33.06 -46.24
N GLU A 578 -0.49 -33.37 -45.50
CA GLU A 578 -1.10 -32.49 -44.49
C GLU A 578 -0.12 -32.13 -43.35
N ARG A 579 0.76 -33.06 -42.97
CA ARG A 579 1.82 -32.80 -41.98
C ARG A 579 2.80 -31.74 -42.49
N ASN A 580 3.25 -31.89 -43.74
CA ASN A 580 4.19 -30.95 -44.34
C ASN A 580 3.56 -29.55 -44.48
N GLU A 581 2.29 -29.49 -44.86
CA GLU A 581 1.50 -28.26 -44.94
C GLU A 581 1.38 -27.59 -43.57
N LEU A 582 0.93 -28.31 -42.53
CA LEU A 582 0.82 -27.76 -41.19
C LEU A 582 2.15 -27.28 -40.61
N ILE A 583 3.25 -28.00 -40.87
CA ILE A 583 4.59 -27.56 -40.46
C ILE A 583 4.98 -26.26 -41.16
N GLN A 584 4.62 -26.12 -42.44
CA GLN A 584 4.87 -24.91 -43.20
C GLN A 584 4.03 -23.74 -42.67
N ASP A 585 2.73 -23.96 -42.42
CA ASP A 585 1.83 -22.96 -41.83
C ASP A 585 2.32 -22.54 -40.44
N PHE A 586 2.75 -23.49 -39.62
CA PHE A 586 3.35 -23.20 -38.31
C PHE A 586 4.56 -22.29 -38.44
N ARG A 587 5.47 -22.57 -39.38
CA ARG A 587 6.65 -21.71 -39.59
C ARG A 587 6.27 -20.34 -40.12
N ASN A 588 5.31 -20.27 -41.04
CA ASN A 588 4.84 -19.03 -41.63
C ASN A 588 4.10 -18.15 -40.62
N ILE A 589 3.36 -18.73 -39.68
CA ILE A 589 2.55 -17.99 -38.70
C ILE A 589 3.36 -17.72 -37.41
N VAL A 590 3.91 -18.77 -36.80
CA VAL A 590 4.62 -18.68 -35.51
C VAL A 590 6.03 -18.10 -35.69
N GLY A 591 6.68 -18.28 -36.85
CA GLY A 591 7.99 -17.69 -37.12
C GLY A 591 8.02 -16.16 -36.99
N PRO A 592 7.17 -15.42 -37.73
CA PRO A 592 7.07 -13.97 -37.58
C PRO A 592 6.67 -13.52 -36.18
N ILE A 593 5.78 -14.26 -35.50
CA ILE A 593 5.43 -14.03 -34.09
C ILE A 593 6.68 -14.03 -33.20
N ILE A 594 7.56 -15.01 -33.37
CA ILE A 594 8.78 -15.17 -32.57
C ILE A 594 9.82 -14.09 -32.90
N LEU A 595 9.87 -13.66 -34.16
CA LEU A 595 10.88 -12.72 -34.67
C LEU A 595 10.46 -11.25 -34.57
N ALA A 596 9.17 -10.96 -34.38
CA ALA A 596 8.67 -9.60 -34.33
C ALA A 596 9.25 -8.85 -33.12
N ALA A 597 9.75 -7.63 -33.37
CA ALA A 597 10.22 -6.75 -32.31
C ALA A 597 9.08 -6.29 -31.40
N ASP A 598 7.91 -6.05 -31.99
CA ASP A 598 6.68 -5.67 -31.31
C ASP A 598 5.58 -6.73 -31.56
N PRO A 599 4.73 -7.04 -30.57
CA PRO A 599 3.57 -7.90 -30.72
C PRO A 599 2.65 -7.49 -31.90
N LEU A 600 2.25 -8.46 -32.75
CA LEU A 600 1.49 -8.22 -33.98
C LEU A 600 0.03 -8.65 -33.83
N SER A 601 -0.94 -7.79 -34.20
CA SER A 601 -2.36 -8.18 -34.27
C SER A 601 -2.59 -9.39 -35.20
N ILE A 602 -3.60 -10.26 -34.98
CA ILE A 602 -3.95 -11.33 -35.95
C ILE A 602 -4.22 -10.71 -37.32
N SER A 603 -4.91 -9.56 -37.35
CA SER A 603 -5.14 -8.81 -38.58
C SER A 603 -3.85 -8.31 -39.23
N SER A 604 -2.88 -7.83 -38.43
CA SER A 604 -1.57 -7.38 -38.92
C SER A 604 -0.73 -8.55 -39.43
N LEU A 605 -0.78 -9.70 -38.75
CA LEU A 605 -0.09 -10.91 -39.14
C LEU A 605 -0.67 -11.47 -40.45
N ALA A 606 -2.00 -11.54 -40.58
CA ALA A 606 -2.66 -11.90 -41.84
C ALA A 606 -2.24 -10.97 -42.98
N ALA A 607 -2.30 -9.66 -42.78
CA ALA A 607 -1.88 -8.68 -43.78
C ALA A 607 -0.40 -8.79 -44.17
N LEU A 608 0.47 -9.18 -43.23
CA LEU A 608 1.89 -9.41 -43.48
C LEU A 608 2.10 -10.68 -44.33
N LEU A 609 1.33 -11.73 -44.06
CA LEU A 609 1.46 -13.04 -44.70
C LEU A 609 0.80 -13.13 -46.09
N CYS A 610 -0.29 -12.38 -46.34
CA CYS A 610 -0.94 -12.29 -47.64
C CYS A 610 0.02 -11.89 -48.78
N ASN A 611 1.10 -11.17 -48.50
CA ASN A 611 2.06 -10.73 -49.51
C ASN A 611 3.10 -11.81 -49.92
N GLN A 612 3.09 -13.00 -49.32
CA GLN A 612 4.15 -14.01 -49.47
C GLN A 612 3.75 -15.30 -50.24
N SER A 613 2.80 -15.22 -51.18
CA SER A 613 2.44 -16.29 -52.15
C SER A 613 1.40 -17.33 -51.68
N GLN A 614 0.80 -17.16 -50.50
CA GLN A 614 -0.31 -17.99 -50.01
C GLN A 614 -1.27 -17.07 -49.23
N ASP A 615 -2.54 -17.01 -49.63
CA ASP A 615 -3.57 -16.22 -48.93
C ASP A 615 -3.86 -16.89 -47.58
N VAL A 616 -3.15 -16.47 -46.53
CA VAL A 616 -3.40 -16.90 -45.15
C VAL A 616 -4.45 -15.97 -44.55
N GLU A 617 -5.65 -16.47 -44.31
CA GLU A 617 -6.74 -15.68 -43.72
C GLU A 617 -6.61 -15.56 -42.19
N GLU A 618 -7.31 -14.60 -41.59
CA GLU A 618 -7.34 -14.46 -40.13
C GLU A 618 -7.86 -15.72 -39.42
N GLU A 619 -8.78 -16.47 -40.04
CA GLU A 619 -9.33 -17.68 -39.44
C GLU A 619 -8.32 -18.82 -39.42
N ASP A 620 -7.47 -18.96 -40.45
CA ASP A 620 -6.39 -19.95 -40.48
C ASP A 620 -5.37 -19.71 -39.35
N ILE A 621 -5.02 -18.43 -39.14
CA ILE A 621 -4.15 -18.02 -38.03
C ILE A 621 -4.80 -18.36 -36.70
N ARG A 622 -6.09 -18.02 -36.52
CA ARG A 622 -6.81 -18.31 -35.28
C ARG A 622 -6.91 -19.80 -35.03
N GLU A 623 -7.20 -20.60 -36.05
CA GLU A 623 -7.32 -22.04 -35.92
C GLU A 623 -5.99 -22.64 -35.47
N LEU A 624 -4.88 -22.29 -36.11
CA LEU A 624 -3.56 -22.78 -35.68
C LEU A 624 -3.22 -22.34 -34.25
N LEU A 625 -3.40 -21.05 -33.92
CA LEU A 625 -3.07 -20.50 -32.60
C LEU A 625 -3.97 -21.06 -31.49
N ARG A 626 -5.23 -21.41 -31.78
CA ARG A 626 -6.13 -22.10 -30.84
C ARG A 626 -5.54 -23.42 -30.34
N HIS A 627 -4.90 -24.16 -31.21
CA HIS A 627 -4.28 -25.43 -30.82
C HIS A 627 -2.97 -25.25 -30.02
N LEU A 628 -2.41 -24.04 -29.97
CA LEU A 628 -1.19 -23.70 -29.25
C LEU A 628 -1.46 -22.93 -27.94
N HIS A 629 -2.69 -22.87 -27.44
CA HIS A 629 -3.05 -22.17 -26.19
C HIS A 629 -2.28 -22.68 -24.95
N SER A 630 -1.84 -23.95 -24.96
CA SER A 630 -0.96 -24.51 -23.93
C SER A 630 0.48 -23.96 -23.95
N VAL A 631 0.85 -23.18 -24.97
CA VAL A 631 2.19 -22.57 -25.12
C VAL A 631 2.11 -21.05 -25.25
N LEU A 632 1.13 -20.55 -26.01
CA LEU A 632 0.92 -19.16 -26.35
C LEU A 632 -0.35 -18.62 -25.68
N GLU A 633 -0.28 -17.39 -25.18
CA GLU A 633 -1.49 -16.63 -24.83
C GLU A 633 -2.07 -15.99 -26.08
N VAL A 634 -3.34 -16.33 -26.39
CA VAL A 634 -4.04 -15.81 -27.56
C VAL A 634 -5.23 -14.95 -27.09
N PRO A 635 -5.27 -13.66 -27.44
CA PRO A 635 -6.38 -12.78 -27.09
C PRO A 635 -7.69 -13.20 -27.76
N SER A 636 -8.82 -12.91 -27.12
CA SER A 636 -10.15 -13.14 -27.70
C SER A 636 -10.51 -12.13 -28.79
N ASN A 637 -9.85 -10.96 -28.82
CA ASN A 637 -10.06 -9.90 -29.81
C ASN A 637 -8.93 -9.92 -30.87
N PRO A 638 -9.24 -10.08 -32.16
CA PRO A 638 -8.23 -10.19 -33.24
C PRO A 638 -7.42 -8.92 -33.48
N HIS A 639 -7.97 -7.75 -33.15
CA HIS A 639 -7.32 -6.45 -33.36
C HIS A 639 -6.41 -6.04 -32.20
N ASP A 640 -6.44 -6.77 -31.08
CA ASP A 640 -5.60 -6.46 -29.93
C ASP A 640 -4.16 -6.93 -30.23
N PRO A 641 -3.17 -6.04 -30.41
CA PRO A 641 -1.81 -6.44 -30.77
C PRO A 641 -1.09 -7.24 -29.69
N LYS A 642 -1.67 -7.43 -28.48
CA LYS A 642 -1.14 -8.27 -27.39
C LYS A 642 -0.90 -9.74 -27.76
N HIS A 643 -1.05 -10.14 -29.03
CA HIS A 643 -0.67 -11.46 -29.51
C HIS A 643 0.70 -11.78 -29.04
N THR A 644 0.81 -12.98 -28.51
CA THR A 644 2.10 -13.62 -28.34
C THR A 644 2.95 -12.78 -27.40
N GLN A 645 2.61 -12.87 -26.12
CA GLN A 645 3.68 -12.83 -25.13
C GLN A 645 4.86 -13.60 -25.73
N ASN A 646 6.05 -13.01 -25.69
CA ASN A 646 7.20 -13.77 -25.24
C ASN A 646 6.80 -14.35 -23.89
N SER A 647 5.99 -15.40 -23.91
CA SER A 647 5.67 -16.15 -22.74
C SER A 647 7.06 -16.52 -22.22
N PRO A 648 7.34 -16.43 -20.91
CA PRO A 648 8.60 -16.94 -20.37
C PRO A 648 8.85 -18.42 -20.72
N ASN A 649 7.89 -19.03 -21.41
CA ASN A 649 7.78 -20.37 -21.93
C ASN A 649 8.60 -20.58 -23.21
N ILE A 650 8.55 -19.71 -24.22
CA ILE A 650 9.36 -19.94 -25.44
C ILE A 650 10.79 -19.50 -25.14
N VAL A 651 11.53 -20.39 -24.47
CA VAL A 651 12.97 -20.28 -24.37
C VAL A 651 13.51 -20.49 -25.77
N PHE A 652 14.21 -19.48 -26.25
CA PHE A 652 14.90 -19.50 -27.53
C PHE A 652 16.09 -20.47 -27.42
N ASP A 653 15.86 -21.73 -27.83
CA ASP A 653 16.87 -22.73 -28.20
C ASP A 653 16.15 -23.98 -28.78
N VAL A 654 15.41 -23.81 -29.88
CA VAL A 654 14.92 -24.91 -30.73
C VAL A 654 15.45 -24.73 -32.15
#